data_AF-A0A2E3Z8A4-F1
#
_entry.id   AF-A0A2E3Z8A4-F1
#
_cell.length_a   1.000
_cell.length_b   1.000
_cell.length_c   1.000
_cell.angle_alpha   90.00
_cell.angle_beta   90.00
_cell.angle_gamma   90.00
#
_symmetry.space_group_name_H-M   'P 1'
#
loop_
_entity.id
_entity.type
_entity.pdbx_description
1 polymer ?
#
loop_
_entity_poly.entity_id
_entity_poly.type
_entity_poly.pdbx_seq_one_letter_code
_entity_poly.pdbx_strand_id
1 'polypeptide(L)'
;MWQWVKYLHFSTVIAATILSGFAVDLYAFEPDDRWALTATNGSTGSWGTPITLTWGLVDDGTIISGSEGASGSDLVNFLDTEFSAGNWMSIFDDAFGRLAELSGLTYVHEPNNTSDPIDNTTTPRGLLGVRPDLRIGGHSIDGQAGSNTLAYNYFPDHGDLVIDTDNITFYTNESNNYRAFRNTIMHETLHGVGLGHVDLASPGFLLEPQISTDFDGPQLDDLLGMQRLYGDVYEKNGGNDQVATATSLGVVSSTQTATIGQHGDSALILDSQTDFISIDDNSDADFFSFTLNSAEDIAIQLRPQGIAYEVGPQDGTVATLDVRELSDLTLSLYDTNGVSVLGTSNTTGLGGIETLVMSLNAGTYFARVSGAHNNIQLYELRVAVGVPENLIWTGQTSSVWNLQGTANFDNGSGPDVFANLDTVTFDDSGQEKVVSLAGSLSPEATIIDAAADYTLQGTGALTGGSLTKNGTGTLELATSGNSYAEATQVNAGTLILSGDTSAMVSTITVAGGATLVMDSSPAGVNGSSFVIDPGGTMQVGTATSNADVFPNNPVILLNHGEIRVVDFESVTNISGTGDVIAEAELALLANNSFTGQAIVEAGGAIQPTDNTAFGSNVGNTIVEAGGYVVARNDAFGPATLVLSESFVLAGNGDGNGALQITDSTNATFQGDWAMATGGAMVGVSGGSSLAMSGTLNAVDGLATLYVASGSTLELSGSLQLGVAGLAKTSLGPAIMSGAVSLNGPLDIQGGSLQVTGSGSSIHSSVRVASGALLQTTSNPTWSATSGLTGNGTVEGNLTMPGTIEPGDATVGSLFLDGNLTLADSTDWILELGGVLAGEFDTLDVDGQAVLDGTLTVELVDLGAGVFQPQLGDTFGFLDAQLGTSGFFDGLALPSLASGLAWQLSLQGTTTHLSVVNSFTADFDQDGDVDGTDLLQWAGDFGVPGSDANGDGLSSGLDYLVWQQQFGSGVLVGAGAAVVPEPTTLVLLLSALLGWNVKRRGERKKVPGDL
;
A
#
# COMPACT_ATOMS: atom_id res chain seq x y z
N MET A 1 -26.06 6.70 39.28
CA MET A 1 -26.97 7.27 40.30
C MET A 1 -26.14 8.06 41.33
N TRP A 2 -26.25 9.40 41.35
CA TRP A 2 -25.93 10.38 42.42
C TRP A 2 -24.51 10.60 43.00
N GLN A 3 -23.88 11.68 42.50
CA GLN A 3 -23.14 12.79 43.13
C GLN A 3 -22.65 12.82 44.62
N TRP A 4 -21.35 13.18 44.76
CA TRP A 4 -20.70 14.24 45.58
C TRP A 4 -20.52 14.17 47.14
N VAL A 5 -19.24 14.09 47.53
CA VAL A 5 -18.42 15.00 48.41
C VAL A 5 -18.98 15.54 49.74
N LYS A 6 -18.24 15.28 50.84
CA LYS A 6 -18.08 16.21 51.99
C LYS A 6 -16.71 16.11 52.72
N TYR A 7 -15.90 17.17 52.52
CA TYR A 7 -15.01 17.90 53.45
C TYR A 7 -14.55 17.31 54.80
N LEU A 8 -13.22 17.38 55.04
CA LEU A 8 -12.64 18.20 56.14
C LEU A 8 -11.16 18.55 55.88
N HIS A 9 -10.79 19.81 56.08
CA HIS A 9 -9.42 20.36 56.03
C HIS A 9 -9.07 21.01 57.39
N PHE A 10 -7.75 21.12 57.65
CA PHE A 10 -7.01 21.77 58.77
C PHE A 10 -6.76 20.90 60.02
N SER A 11 -5.53 20.68 60.52
CA SER A 11 -4.31 21.49 60.47
C SER A 11 -3.02 20.68 60.60
N THR A 12 -1.99 21.19 59.94
CA THR A 12 -0.55 20.92 60.02
C THR A 12 0.03 20.81 61.44
N VAL A 13 0.85 19.78 61.70
CA VAL A 13 2.19 19.81 62.37
C VAL A 13 2.74 18.36 62.37
N ILE A 14 3.77 18.14 61.55
CA ILE A 14 4.92 17.20 61.63
C ILE A 14 5.36 16.97 60.18
N ALA A 15 6.23 17.86 59.69
CA ALA A 15 6.99 17.66 58.47
C ALA A 15 8.38 17.19 58.88
N ALA A 16 8.67 15.90 58.68
CA ALA A 16 10.01 15.33 58.43
C ALA A 16 10.02 13.80 58.59
N THR A 17 9.18 13.06 57.87
CA THR A 17 9.41 11.67 57.40
C THR A 17 8.16 11.21 56.63
N ILE A 18 8.33 10.36 55.61
CA ILE A 18 7.32 9.87 54.65
C ILE A 18 7.12 10.80 53.44
N LEU A 19 8.17 10.90 52.63
CA LEU A 19 8.08 11.01 51.16
C LEU A 19 8.70 9.71 50.62
N SER A 20 8.04 8.58 50.87
CA SER A 20 8.15 7.43 49.97
C SER A 20 7.06 7.65 48.95
N GLY A 21 7.44 7.82 47.68
CA GLY A 21 6.48 7.86 46.59
C GLY A 21 5.54 6.67 46.70
N PHE A 22 4.26 6.89 46.45
CA PHE A 22 3.39 5.79 46.04
C PHE A 22 3.95 5.33 44.70
N ALA A 23 4.79 4.29 44.72
CA ALA A 23 5.03 3.52 43.52
C ALA A 23 3.67 2.94 43.12
N VAL A 24 3.27 3.17 41.88
CA VAL A 24 2.18 2.40 41.29
C VAL A 24 2.73 0.99 41.19
N ASP A 25 2.10 0.01 41.84
CA ASP A 25 2.48 -1.39 41.65
C ASP A 25 2.18 -1.72 40.18
N LEU A 26 3.23 -1.92 39.40
CA LEU A 26 3.17 -2.23 37.97
C LEU A 26 3.14 -3.75 37.84
N TYR A 27 2.09 -4.29 37.21
CA TYR A 27 1.95 -5.72 36.96
C TYR A 27 2.22 -6.04 35.49
N ALA A 28 2.73 -7.25 35.22
CA ALA A 28 2.97 -7.72 33.86
C ALA A 28 1.67 -8.03 33.09
N PHE A 29 0.59 -8.26 33.83
CA PHE A 29 -0.79 -8.55 33.42
C PHE A 29 -1.71 -8.02 34.54
N GLU A 30 -3.00 -7.84 34.29
CA GLU A 30 -3.95 -7.39 35.31
C GLU A 30 -4.77 -8.57 35.87
N PRO A 31 -4.44 -9.11 37.07
CA PRO A 31 -5.21 -10.20 37.65
C PRO A 31 -6.54 -9.74 38.25
N ASP A 32 -7.61 -10.49 37.97
CA ASP A 32 -8.82 -10.52 38.79
C ASP A 32 -8.77 -11.76 39.72
N ASP A 33 -9.86 -12.49 39.91
CA ASP A 33 -9.92 -13.75 40.64
C ASP A 33 -9.81 -14.96 39.70
N ARG A 34 -9.14 -16.04 40.14
CA ARG A 34 -9.17 -17.36 39.46
C ARG A 34 -10.43 -18.15 39.81
N TRP A 35 -10.80 -19.10 38.96
CA TRP A 35 -11.80 -20.14 39.25
C TRP A 35 -11.59 -20.79 40.62
N ALA A 36 -12.61 -20.78 41.47
CA ALA A 36 -12.61 -21.39 42.79
C ALA A 36 -13.24 -22.80 42.79
N LEU A 37 -14.23 -23.04 41.91
CA LEU A 37 -14.76 -24.38 41.67
C LEU A 37 -15.06 -24.67 40.19
N THR A 38 -14.73 -25.87 39.72
CA THR A 38 -15.16 -26.37 38.39
C THR A 38 -15.95 -27.67 38.52
N ALA A 39 -16.69 -28.05 37.48
CA ALA A 39 -17.44 -29.30 37.41
C ALA A 39 -16.52 -30.53 37.57
N THR A 40 -15.29 -30.43 37.06
CA THR A 40 -14.32 -31.53 37.06
C THR A 40 -13.53 -31.61 38.36
N ASN A 41 -12.98 -30.48 38.82
CA ASN A 41 -12.05 -30.46 39.96
C ASN A 41 -12.77 -30.39 41.31
N GLY A 42 -14.03 -29.93 41.34
CA GLY A 42 -14.61 -29.46 42.59
C GLY A 42 -13.86 -28.19 43.01
N SER A 43 -13.21 -28.18 44.17
CA SER A 43 -12.35 -27.04 44.57
C SER A 43 -11.03 -27.07 43.80
N THR A 44 -10.61 -25.91 43.30
CA THR A 44 -9.51 -25.77 42.33
C THR A 44 -8.13 -25.53 42.95
N GLY A 45 -8.01 -25.33 44.27
CA GLY A 45 -6.72 -25.14 44.94
C GLY A 45 -6.28 -23.69 45.11
N SER A 46 -4.97 -23.51 45.36
CA SER A 46 -4.28 -22.20 45.40
C SER A 46 -3.86 -21.77 44.00
N TRP A 47 -3.30 -20.57 43.87
CA TRP A 47 -2.63 -20.09 42.64
C TRP A 47 -1.58 -21.11 42.16
N GLY A 48 -1.28 -21.10 40.85
CA GLY A 48 -0.44 -22.13 40.23
C GLY A 48 -1.09 -23.50 40.03
N THR A 49 -2.16 -23.84 40.76
CA THR A 49 -2.78 -25.18 40.62
C THR A 49 -3.56 -25.31 39.29
N PRO A 50 -3.32 -26.35 38.47
CA PRO A 50 -3.99 -26.54 37.18
C PRO A 50 -5.45 -26.94 37.34
N ILE A 51 -6.27 -26.60 36.35
CA ILE A 51 -7.71 -26.87 36.35
C ILE A 51 -8.21 -27.47 35.04
N THR A 52 -9.39 -28.08 35.10
CA THR A 52 -10.14 -28.54 33.93
C THR A 52 -11.47 -27.80 33.86
N LEU A 53 -11.69 -27.11 32.75
CA LEU A 53 -12.93 -26.41 32.41
C LEU A 53 -13.67 -27.17 31.32
N THR A 54 -14.95 -27.42 31.55
CA THR A 54 -15.83 -27.90 30.49
C THR A 54 -16.40 -26.73 29.71
N TRP A 55 -16.51 -26.82 28.39
CA TRP A 55 -17.06 -25.77 27.52
C TRP A 55 -18.12 -26.31 26.57
N GLY A 56 -19.07 -25.47 26.15
CA GLY A 56 -20.10 -25.85 25.18
C GLY A 56 -21.00 -24.69 24.78
N LEU A 57 -21.66 -24.82 23.62
CA LEU A 57 -22.55 -23.79 23.08
C LEU A 57 -23.97 -23.97 23.63
N VAL A 58 -24.65 -22.86 23.92
CA VAL A 58 -26.05 -22.90 24.33
C VAL A 58 -27.00 -23.06 23.15
N ASP A 59 -28.17 -23.65 23.40
CA ASP A 59 -29.21 -23.78 22.38
C ASP A 59 -29.69 -22.40 21.94
N ASP A 60 -29.95 -22.22 20.64
CA ASP A 60 -30.59 -21.01 20.14
C ASP A 60 -31.92 -20.76 20.85
N GLY A 61 -32.18 -19.50 21.20
CA GLY A 61 -33.30 -19.06 22.02
C GLY A 61 -33.04 -19.08 23.53
N THR A 62 -31.89 -19.59 24.00
CA THR A 62 -31.45 -19.43 25.40
C THR A 62 -31.29 -17.94 25.71
N ILE A 63 -31.93 -17.44 26.77
CA ILE A 63 -31.94 -16.01 27.05
C ILE A 63 -30.56 -15.55 27.52
N ILE A 64 -29.97 -14.60 26.81
CA ILE A 64 -28.79 -13.83 27.21
C ILE A 64 -29.27 -12.51 27.78
N SER A 65 -28.76 -12.11 28.95
CA SER A 65 -29.11 -10.86 29.62
C SER A 65 -27.84 -10.12 30.04
N GLY A 66 -27.59 -8.98 29.40
CA GLY A 66 -26.46 -8.11 29.70
C GLY A 66 -26.86 -6.63 29.77
N SER A 67 -25.87 -5.75 29.61
CA SER A 67 -26.08 -4.30 29.64
C SER A 67 -26.70 -3.74 28.35
N GLU A 68 -26.54 -4.49 27.26
CA GLU A 68 -27.06 -4.29 25.91
C GLU A 68 -28.55 -4.62 25.78
N GLY A 69 -29.09 -5.40 26.73
CA GLY A 69 -30.48 -5.84 26.71
C GLY A 69 -30.59 -7.35 26.96
N ALA A 70 -31.79 -7.89 26.78
CA ALA A 70 -32.01 -9.33 26.87
C ALA A 70 -32.63 -9.86 25.58
N SER A 71 -31.98 -10.86 24.99
CA SER A 71 -32.44 -11.51 23.76
C SER A 71 -32.10 -13.00 23.79
N GLY A 72 -32.62 -13.78 22.85
CA GLY A 72 -32.31 -15.21 22.76
C GLY A 72 -31.04 -15.40 21.93
N SER A 73 -30.17 -16.32 22.35
CA SER A 73 -28.98 -16.70 21.59
C SER A 73 -29.36 -17.10 20.17
N ASP A 74 -28.59 -16.64 19.18
CA ASP A 74 -28.68 -17.07 17.78
C ASP A 74 -27.34 -17.60 17.23
N LEU A 75 -26.35 -17.81 18.11
CA LEU A 75 -25.00 -18.22 17.76
C LEU A 75 -24.93 -19.52 16.94
N VAL A 76 -25.67 -20.57 17.28
CA VAL A 76 -25.57 -21.84 16.55
C VAL A 76 -26.12 -21.66 15.15
N ASN A 77 -27.26 -20.99 15.00
CA ASN A 77 -27.82 -20.63 13.70
C ASN A 77 -26.91 -19.71 12.89
N PHE A 78 -26.25 -18.72 13.52
CA PHE A 78 -25.25 -17.89 12.89
C PHE A 78 -24.08 -18.73 12.34
N LEU A 79 -23.46 -19.56 13.20
CA LEU A 79 -22.32 -20.40 12.83
C LEU A 79 -22.67 -21.43 11.74
N ASP A 80 -23.84 -22.07 11.83
CA ASP A 80 -24.32 -23.02 10.83
C ASP A 80 -24.58 -22.35 9.47
N THR A 81 -25.02 -21.08 9.48
CA THR A 81 -25.27 -20.31 8.25
C THR A 81 -23.97 -19.90 7.59
N GLU A 82 -23.01 -19.38 8.35
CA GLU A 82 -21.80 -18.77 7.80
C GLU A 82 -20.68 -19.79 7.50
N PHE A 83 -20.56 -20.88 8.28
CA PHE A 83 -19.46 -21.86 8.16
C PHE A 83 -19.91 -23.24 7.68
N SER A 84 -21.22 -23.47 7.53
CA SER A 84 -21.87 -24.79 7.45
C SER A 84 -21.81 -25.59 8.76
N ALA A 85 -22.90 -26.30 9.04
CA ALA A 85 -23.10 -26.97 10.32
C ALA A 85 -21.96 -27.93 10.71
N GLY A 86 -21.37 -27.66 11.89
CA GLY A 86 -20.31 -28.46 12.50
C GLY A 86 -18.89 -28.18 12.00
N ASN A 87 -18.70 -27.45 10.89
CA ASN A 87 -17.37 -27.12 10.39
C ASN A 87 -16.64 -26.08 11.26
N TRP A 88 -17.40 -25.23 11.94
CA TRP A 88 -16.89 -24.18 12.84
C TRP A 88 -16.31 -24.71 14.16
N MET A 89 -16.55 -25.98 14.52
CA MET A 89 -16.08 -26.55 15.80
C MET A 89 -14.54 -26.50 15.92
N SER A 90 -13.85 -26.71 14.81
CA SER A 90 -12.38 -26.65 14.76
C SER A 90 -11.80 -25.31 15.21
N ILE A 91 -12.50 -24.20 14.98
CA ILE A 91 -12.07 -22.85 15.41
C ILE A 91 -12.01 -22.76 16.94
N PHE A 92 -13.00 -23.34 17.63
CA PHE A 92 -13.03 -23.40 19.09
C PHE A 92 -12.00 -24.40 19.64
N ASP A 93 -11.89 -25.58 19.01
CA ASP A 93 -10.88 -26.58 19.39
C ASP A 93 -9.46 -26.00 19.28
N ASP A 94 -9.15 -25.26 18.22
CA ASP A 94 -7.85 -24.60 18.01
C ASP A 94 -7.61 -23.51 19.08
N ALA A 95 -8.60 -22.66 19.36
CA ALA A 95 -8.48 -21.59 20.36
C ALA A 95 -8.25 -22.14 21.78
N PHE A 96 -9.10 -23.09 22.23
CA PHE A 96 -8.95 -23.69 23.56
C PHE A 96 -7.72 -24.60 23.65
N GLY A 97 -7.38 -25.28 22.55
CA GLY A 97 -6.16 -26.08 22.43
C GLY A 97 -4.92 -25.23 22.66
N ARG A 98 -4.87 -24.04 22.07
CA ARG A 98 -3.74 -23.12 22.21
C ARG A 98 -3.56 -22.62 23.65
N LEU A 99 -4.64 -22.20 24.32
CA LEU A 99 -4.58 -21.80 25.74
C LEU A 99 -4.12 -22.95 26.64
N ALA A 100 -4.59 -24.17 26.36
CA ALA A 100 -4.18 -25.36 27.10
C ALA A 100 -2.73 -25.77 26.82
N GLU A 101 -2.20 -25.54 25.62
CA GLU A 101 -0.82 -25.88 25.27
C GLU A 101 0.20 -25.07 26.07
N LEU A 102 -0.14 -23.83 26.42
CA LEU A 102 0.75 -22.86 27.06
C LEU A 102 0.66 -22.79 28.59
N SER A 103 -0.31 -23.46 29.21
CA SER A 103 -0.62 -23.30 30.64
C SER A 103 -1.14 -24.59 31.28
N GLY A 104 -1.37 -24.56 32.60
CA GLY A 104 -2.03 -25.60 33.38
C GLY A 104 -3.54 -25.74 33.12
N LEU A 105 -4.12 -24.98 32.18
CA LEU A 105 -5.53 -25.11 31.78
C LEU A 105 -5.77 -26.37 30.94
N THR A 106 -6.94 -26.99 31.12
CA THR A 106 -7.44 -28.08 30.28
C THR A 106 -8.88 -27.82 29.91
N TYR A 107 -9.19 -27.82 28.61
CA TYR A 107 -10.54 -27.62 28.10
C TYR A 107 -11.13 -28.94 27.62
N VAL A 108 -12.38 -29.22 28.01
CA VAL A 108 -13.11 -30.44 27.61
C VAL A 108 -14.49 -30.04 27.08
N HIS A 109 -14.79 -30.39 25.83
CA HIS A 109 -16.10 -30.12 25.27
C HIS A 109 -17.20 -30.95 25.96
N GLU A 110 -18.23 -30.29 26.48
CA GLU A 110 -19.44 -30.88 27.05
C GLU A 110 -20.61 -30.63 26.08
N PRO A 111 -21.09 -31.67 25.37
CA PRO A 111 -22.11 -31.51 24.35
C PRO A 111 -23.53 -31.33 24.93
N ASN A 112 -23.74 -31.57 26.23
CA ASN A 112 -25.02 -31.33 26.87
C ASN A 112 -25.08 -29.92 27.44
N ASN A 113 -26.19 -29.23 27.23
CA ASN A 113 -26.42 -27.93 27.84
C ASN A 113 -27.88 -27.78 28.31
N THR A 114 -28.13 -26.78 29.16
CA THR A 114 -29.47 -26.43 29.65
C THR A 114 -29.94 -25.10 29.09
N SER A 115 -31.26 -24.87 29.06
CA SER A 115 -31.87 -23.61 28.63
C SER A 115 -31.86 -22.52 29.72
N ASP A 116 -30.98 -22.64 30.71
CA ASP A 116 -30.83 -21.64 31.76
C ASP A 116 -30.18 -20.38 31.15
N PRO A 117 -30.60 -19.16 31.56
CA PRO A 117 -30.09 -17.95 30.95
C PRO A 117 -28.57 -17.79 31.13
N ILE A 118 -27.94 -17.06 30.20
CA ILE A 118 -26.62 -16.45 30.39
C ILE A 118 -26.88 -15.05 30.95
N ASP A 119 -26.48 -14.80 32.20
CA ASP A 119 -26.66 -13.54 32.91
C ASP A 119 -25.52 -13.36 33.93
N ASN A 120 -25.34 -12.17 34.51
CA ASN A 120 -24.26 -11.93 35.48
C ASN A 120 -24.53 -12.59 36.87
N THR A 121 -24.84 -13.89 36.89
CA THR A 121 -25.01 -14.69 38.11
C THR A 121 -24.18 -15.96 38.06
N THR A 122 -23.60 -16.35 39.20
CA THR A 122 -22.80 -17.58 39.31
C THR A 122 -23.67 -18.86 39.34
N THR A 123 -24.92 -18.80 38.91
CA THR A 123 -25.86 -19.92 38.94
C THR A 123 -26.67 -20.01 37.66
N PRO A 124 -26.78 -21.20 37.04
CA PRO A 124 -26.29 -22.49 37.54
C PRO A 124 -24.83 -22.79 37.10
N ARG A 125 -23.98 -23.25 38.03
CA ARG A 125 -22.56 -23.63 37.75
C ARG A 125 -22.45 -24.89 36.89
N GLY A 126 -21.34 -25.12 36.18
CA GLY A 126 -21.09 -26.35 35.42
C GLY A 126 -21.41 -27.66 36.15
N LEU A 127 -21.88 -28.66 35.40
CA LEU A 127 -22.18 -30.01 35.90
C LEU A 127 -21.97 -31.05 34.80
N LEU A 128 -21.02 -31.96 35.04
CA LEU A 128 -20.63 -33.02 34.09
C LEU A 128 -21.84 -33.81 33.57
N GLY A 129 -21.91 -33.96 32.25
CA GLY A 129 -22.99 -34.63 31.52
C GLY A 129 -24.31 -33.87 31.48
N VAL A 130 -24.34 -32.60 31.90
CA VAL A 130 -25.55 -31.78 31.98
C VAL A 130 -25.37 -30.38 31.39
N ARG A 131 -24.32 -29.66 31.79
CA ARG A 131 -23.97 -28.32 31.29
C ARG A 131 -22.50 -28.00 31.51
N PRO A 132 -21.84 -27.27 30.61
CA PRO A 132 -20.43 -26.90 30.76
C PRO A 132 -20.21 -25.88 31.88
N ASP A 133 -18.95 -25.73 32.29
CA ASP A 133 -18.48 -24.64 33.15
C ASP A 133 -18.52 -23.31 32.40
N LEU A 134 -18.08 -23.30 31.14
CA LEU A 134 -18.04 -22.16 30.22
C LEU A 134 -19.15 -22.33 29.17
N ARG A 135 -20.23 -21.56 29.26
CA ARG A 135 -21.29 -21.58 28.25
C ARG A 135 -21.04 -20.49 27.22
N ILE A 136 -21.22 -20.83 25.94
CA ILE A 136 -20.97 -19.91 24.84
C ILE A 136 -22.30 -19.62 24.13
N GLY A 137 -22.68 -18.36 24.08
CA GLY A 137 -23.84 -17.88 23.34
C GLY A 137 -23.48 -16.69 22.46
N GLY A 138 -24.46 -16.18 21.73
CA GLY A 138 -24.26 -15.00 20.90
C GLY A 138 -25.57 -14.39 20.46
N HIS A 139 -25.59 -13.07 20.36
CA HIS A 139 -26.75 -12.28 19.92
C HIS A 139 -26.28 -10.90 19.47
N SER A 140 -27.13 -10.18 18.74
CA SER A 140 -26.89 -8.78 18.36
C SER A 140 -26.64 -7.90 19.59
N ILE A 141 -25.49 -7.21 19.64
CA ILE A 141 -25.10 -6.31 20.72
C ILE A 141 -25.24 -4.84 20.31
N ASP A 142 -24.43 -4.37 19.37
CA ASP A 142 -24.41 -2.96 18.96
C ASP A 142 -24.38 -2.71 17.45
N GLY A 143 -24.44 -3.77 16.64
CA GLY A 143 -24.43 -3.71 15.18
C GLY A 143 -23.04 -3.48 14.59
N GLN A 144 -22.92 -3.60 13.27
CA GLN A 144 -21.63 -3.55 12.54
C GLN A 144 -20.92 -2.17 12.51
N ALA A 145 -21.47 -1.14 13.13
CA ALA A 145 -20.93 0.23 13.05
C ALA A 145 -21.15 1.00 14.35
N GLY A 146 -20.08 1.56 14.93
CA GLY A 146 -20.15 2.32 16.18
C GLY A 146 -19.02 1.95 17.13
N SER A 147 -19.35 1.61 18.38
CA SER A 147 -18.39 1.09 19.37
C SER A 147 -17.82 -0.27 18.95
N ASN A 148 -18.59 -1.04 18.16
CA ASN A 148 -18.22 -2.31 17.53
C ASN A 148 -17.72 -3.36 18.53
N THR A 149 -18.53 -3.60 19.56
CA THR A 149 -18.26 -4.63 20.57
C THR A 149 -18.29 -6.00 19.91
N LEU A 150 -17.16 -6.69 19.84
CA LEU A 150 -17.07 -7.98 19.16
C LEU A 150 -17.67 -9.10 20.02
N ALA A 151 -17.30 -9.14 21.29
CA ALA A 151 -17.73 -10.13 22.24
C ALA A 151 -17.55 -9.57 23.66
N TYR A 152 -17.96 -10.36 24.66
CA TYR A 152 -17.55 -10.18 26.05
C TYR A 152 -17.58 -11.52 26.77
N ASN A 153 -16.79 -11.64 27.83
CA ASN A 153 -16.84 -12.76 28.76
C ASN A 153 -17.06 -12.29 30.21
N TYR A 154 -17.70 -13.13 30.99
CA TYR A 154 -17.76 -12.95 32.43
C TYR A 154 -16.55 -13.56 33.11
N PHE A 155 -16.07 -12.92 34.18
CA PHE A 155 -14.96 -13.42 34.99
C PHE A 155 -15.22 -14.81 35.62
N PRO A 156 -14.18 -15.47 36.17
CA PRO A 156 -14.24 -16.83 36.70
C PRO A 156 -15.34 -17.11 37.71
N ASP A 157 -15.60 -18.41 37.93
CA ASP A 157 -16.79 -18.95 38.60
C ASP A 157 -18.11 -18.73 37.83
N HIS A 158 -18.05 -17.98 36.72
CA HIS A 158 -19.10 -17.85 35.73
C HIS A 158 -18.59 -18.16 34.32
N GLY A 159 -17.66 -17.37 33.76
CA GLY A 159 -16.92 -17.68 32.53
C GLY A 159 -17.72 -17.82 31.23
N ASP A 160 -18.99 -17.37 31.21
CA ASP A 160 -19.81 -17.47 30.01
C ASP A 160 -19.40 -16.43 28.96
N LEU A 161 -19.17 -16.89 27.74
CA LEU A 161 -18.77 -16.11 26.59
C LEU A 161 -20.00 -15.72 25.76
N VAL A 162 -20.10 -14.45 25.39
CA VAL A 162 -21.13 -13.93 24.47
C VAL A 162 -20.48 -13.27 23.26
N ILE A 163 -20.81 -13.76 22.07
CA ILE A 163 -20.30 -13.25 20.79
C ILE A 163 -21.37 -12.37 20.12
N ASP A 164 -20.98 -11.19 19.63
CA ASP A 164 -21.87 -10.34 18.84
C ASP A 164 -22.05 -10.90 17.42
N THR A 165 -23.19 -11.52 17.17
CA THR A 165 -23.50 -12.15 15.88
C THR A 165 -23.77 -11.14 14.74
N ASP A 166 -23.75 -9.84 15.02
CA ASP A 166 -23.82 -8.81 13.98
C ASP A 166 -22.51 -8.70 13.17
N ASN A 167 -21.35 -9.09 13.72
CA ASN A 167 -20.01 -8.85 13.13
C ASN A 167 -19.58 -9.90 12.08
N ILE A 168 -20.49 -10.22 11.14
CA ILE A 168 -20.34 -11.31 10.16
C ILE A 168 -19.01 -11.24 9.38
N THR A 169 -18.72 -10.11 8.72
CA THR A 169 -17.53 -9.97 7.86
C THR A 169 -16.21 -10.11 8.63
N PHE A 170 -16.20 -9.73 9.90
CA PHE A 170 -15.02 -9.87 10.76
C PHE A 170 -14.77 -11.34 11.10
N TYR A 171 -15.79 -12.06 11.57
CA TYR A 171 -15.65 -13.46 11.97
C TYR A 171 -15.48 -14.44 10.80
N THR A 172 -16.07 -14.13 9.65
CA THR A 172 -15.98 -14.97 8.43
C THR A 172 -14.72 -14.69 7.61
N ASN A 173 -13.83 -13.80 8.07
CA ASN A 173 -12.57 -13.55 7.40
C ASN A 173 -11.68 -14.81 7.43
N GLU A 174 -11.50 -15.46 6.28
CA GLU A 174 -10.75 -16.72 6.15
C GLU A 174 -9.23 -16.56 6.28
N SER A 175 -8.73 -15.32 6.34
CA SER A 175 -7.30 -15.03 6.45
C SER A 175 -6.68 -15.75 7.65
N ASN A 176 -5.54 -16.40 7.43
CA ASN A 176 -4.78 -17.12 8.45
C ASN A 176 -5.64 -18.09 9.28
N ASN A 177 -6.51 -18.85 8.61
CA ASN A 177 -7.42 -19.81 9.25
C ASN A 177 -8.33 -19.13 10.30
N TYR A 178 -9.09 -18.13 9.87
CA TYR A 178 -10.06 -17.41 10.73
C TYR A 178 -9.44 -16.78 11.97
N ARG A 179 -8.22 -16.22 11.85
CA ARG A 179 -7.46 -15.67 12.98
C ARG A 179 -8.22 -14.61 13.77
N ALA A 180 -8.94 -13.73 13.09
CA ALA A 180 -9.78 -12.71 13.73
C ALA A 180 -10.77 -13.33 14.73
N PHE A 181 -11.42 -14.43 14.35
CA PHE A 181 -12.35 -15.12 15.20
C PHE A 181 -11.65 -15.91 16.32
N ARG A 182 -10.57 -16.63 16.00
CA ARG A 182 -9.79 -17.37 17.00
C ARG A 182 -9.20 -16.45 18.08
N ASN A 183 -8.62 -15.31 17.69
CA ASN A 183 -8.11 -14.31 18.63
C ASN A 183 -9.22 -13.74 19.50
N THR A 184 -10.41 -13.48 18.95
CA THR A 184 -11.56 -13.03 19.76
C THR A 184 -11.95 -14.09 20.79
N ILE A 185 -12.05 -15.37 20.40
CA ILE A 185 -12.38 -16.45 21.35
C ILE A 185 -11.32 -16.55 22.44
N MET A 186 -10.03 -16.51 22.08
CA MET A 186 -8.94 -16.59 23.05
C MET A 186 -8.91 -15.38 23.99
N HIS A 187 -9.00 -14.15 23.46
CA HIS A 187 -9.06 -12.89 24.22
C HIS A 187 -10.15 -12.96 25.28
N GLU A 188 -11.36 -13.27 24.85
CA GLU A 188 -12.50 -13.32 25.75
C GLU A 188 -12.37 -14.48 26.75
N THR A 189 -11.83 -15.62 26.32
CA THR A 189 -11.59 -16.73 27.23
C THR A 189 -10.56 -16.37 28.32
N LEU A 190 -9.57 -15.51 28.02
CA LEU A 190 -8.61 -15.01 29.00
C LEU A 190 -9.30 -14.20 30.12
N HIS A 191 -10.32 -13.40 29.80
CA HIS A 191 -11.20 -12.81 30.80
C HIS A 191 -11.94 -13.87 31.63
N GLY A 192 -12.48 -14.89 30.97
CA GLY A 192 -13.16 -16.02 31.60
C GLY A 192 -12.28 -16.89 32.50
N VAL A 193 -10.96 -16.73 32.45
CA VAL A 193 -9.99 -17.36 33.37
C VAL A 193 -9.32 -16.36 34.32
N GLY A 194 -9.74 -15.09 34.33
CA GLY A 194 -9.41 -14.15 35.41
C GLY A 194 -8.36 -13.09 35.07
N LEU A 195 -8.15 -12.80 33.79
CA LEU A 195 -7.24 -11.74 33.35
C LEU A 195 -8.04 -10.52 32.86
N GLY A 196 -7.67 -9.32 33.27
CA GLY A 196 -8.22 -8.05 32.79
C GLY A 196 -7.45 -7.49 31.60
N HIS A 197 -7.98 -6.43 31.00
CA HIS A 197 -7.28 -5.72 29.93
C HIS A 197 -6.00 -5.03 30.42
N VAL A 198 -5.03 -4.93 29.51
CA VAL A 198 -3.81 -4.14 29.65
C VAL A 198 -3.73 -3.08 28.54
N ASP A 199 -2.98 -2.00 28.78
CA ASP A 199 -2.63 -1.00 27.78
C ASP A 199 -1.10 -0.98 27.56
N LEU A 200 -0.68 -0.83 26.31
CA LEU A 200 0.71 -0.61 25.91
C LEU A 200 0.87 0.76 25.24
N ALA A 201 2.10 1.27 25.22
CA ALA A 201 2.43 2.45 24.43
C ALA A 201 2.45 2.15 22.92
N SER A 202 2.64 0.89 22.55
CA SER A 202 2.57 0.37 21.18
C SER A 202 1.83 -0.95 21.21
N PRO A 203 0.70 -1.08 20.50
CA PRO A 203 -0.11 -2.29 20.56
C PRO A 203 0.66 -3.55 20.15
N GLY A 204 0.42 -4.65 20.85
CA GLY A 204 1.11 -5.91 20.65
C GLY A 204 0.64 -7.09 21.50
N PHE A 205 -0.35 -6.96 22.39
CA PHE A 205 -0.81 -8.05 23.26
C PHE A 205 -2.27 -8.43 23.05
N LEU A 206 -2.63 -9.69 23.35
CA LEU A 206 -3.97 -10.18 23.02
C LEU A 206 -5.03 -9.47 23.87
N LEU A 207 -4.75 -9.21 25.15
CA LEU A 207 -5.65 -8.57 26.12
C LEU A 207 -5.70 -7.03 26.06
N GLU A 208 -5.24 -6.41 24.97
CA GLU A 208 -5.55 -5.00 24.76
C GLU A 208 -7.04 -4.80 24.46
N PRO A 209 -7.66 -3.67 24.85
CA PRO A 209 -9.09 -3.42 24.64
C PRO A 209 -9.54 -3.39 23.17
N GLN A 210 -8.59 -3.44 22.23
CA GLN A 210 -8.82 -3.53 20.80
C GLN A 210 -8.14 -4.79 20.28
N ILE A 211 -8.90 -5.65 19.61
CA ILE A 211 -8.37 -6.91 19.09
C ILE A 211 -7.30 -6.65 18.02
N SER A 212 -6.18 -7.38 18.09
CA SER A 212 -5.18 -7.42 17.03
C SER A 212 -5.29 -8.72 16.22
N THR A 213 -5.04 -8.63 14.92
CA THR A 213 -4.90 -9.80 14.02
C THR A 213 -3.49 -10.00 13.49
N ASP A 214 -2.53 -9.23 14.01
CA ASP A 214 -1.13 -9.26 13.57
C ASP A 214 -0.40 -10.52 14.09
N PHE A 215 -0.82 -11.06 15.23
CA PHE A 215 -0.32 -12.29 15.84
C PHE A 215 -1.44 -13.30 16.11
N ASP A 216 -1.07 -14.54 16.46
CA ASP A 216 -2.01 -15.66 16.61
C ASP A 216 -2.04 -16.20 18.05
N GLY A 217 -3.00 -15.71 18.84
CA GLY A 217 -3.21 -16.14 20.22
C GLY A 217 -2.42 -15.38 21.29
N PRO A 218 -2.26 -15.97 22.49
CA PRO A 218 -1.67 -15.31 23.66
C PRO A 218 -0.24 -14.84 23.43
N GLN A 219 0.08 -13.67 23.97
CA GLN A 219 1.41 -13.08 23.98
C GLN A 219 2.05 -13.19 25.38
N LEU A 220 3.26 -12.66 25.56
CA LEU A 220 4.06 -12.89 26.76
C LEU A 220 3.34 -12.51 28.08
N ASP A 221 2.59 -11.42 28.09
CA ASP A 221 1.80 -10.99 29.25
C ASP A 221 0.64 -11.95 29.56
N ASP A 222 -0.10 -12.37 28.53
CA ASP A 222 -1.20 -13.31 28.64
C ASP A 222 -0.69 -14.66 29.19
N LEU A 223 0.46 -15.12 28.70
CA LEU A 223 1.17 -16.31 29.17
C LEU A 223 1.53 -16.20 30.65
N LEU A 224 2.16 -15.09 31.05
CA LEU A 224 2.50 -14.82 32.46
C LEU A 224 1.24 -14.81 33.33
N GLY A 225 0.15 -14.20 32.87
CA GLY A 225 -1.12 -14.21 33.59
C GLY A 225 -1.70 -15.62 33.75
N MET A 226 -1.77 -16.39 32.67
CA MET A 226 -2.30 -17.76 32.70
C MET A 226 -1.46 -18.67 33.60
N GLN A 227 -0.13 -18.64 33.47
CA GLN A 227 0.75 -19.50 34.26
C GLN A 227 0.79 -19.06 35.73
N ARG A 228 0.68 -17.76 36.02
CA ARG A 228 0.52 -17.29 37.40
C ARG A 228 -0.76 -17.83 38.04
N LEU A 229 -1.86 -17.80 37.28
CA LEU A 229 -3.15 -18.23 37.80
C LEU A 229 -3.28 -19.74 37.85
N TYR A 230 -2.68 -20.51 36.93
CA TYR A 230 -2.99 -21.94 36.76
C TYR A 230 -1.78 -22.87 36.61
N GLY A 231 -0.57 -22.35 36.72
CA GLY A 231 0.67 -23.10 36.53
C GLY A 231 1.04 -23.23 35.06
N ASP A 232 2.26 -23.68 34.80
CA ASP A 232 2.71 -24.02 33.45
C ASP A 232 2.18 -25.40 33.00
N VAL A 233 2.63 -25.86 31.84
CA VAL A 233 2.15 -27.14 31.27
C VAL A 233 2.56 -28.37 32.09
N TYR A 234 3.66 -28.29 32.85
CA TYR A 234 4.20 -29.40 33.65
C TYR A 234 3.53 -29.54 35.01
N GLU A 235 2.75 -28.54 35.42
CA GLU A 235 1.86 -28.65 36.57
C GLU A 235 0.75 -29.69 36.37
N LYS A 236 0.41 -30.02 35.12
CA LYS A 236 -0.61 -31.02 34.81
C LYS A 236 -0.23 -32.42 35.30
N ASN A 237 -1.25 -33.24 35.56
CA ASN A 237 -1.11 -34.64 35.96
C ASN A 237 -0.34 -34.87 37.29
N GLY A 238 -0.34 -33.87 38.17
CA GLY A 238 0.21 -33.98 39.53
C GLY A 238 1.47 -33.15 39.78
N GLY A 239 1.88 -32.33 38.81
CA GLY A 239 2.96 -31.35 38.91
C GLY A 239 4.35 -31.94 39.03
N ASN A 240 5.36 -31.13 38.68
CA ASN A 240 6.77 -31.44 38.88
C ASN A 240 7.30 -30.89 40.22
N ASP A 241 6.42 -30.50 41.13
CA ASP A 241 6.64 -30.02 42.51
C ASP A 241 7.52 -30.88 43.45
N GLN A 242 7.83 -32.11 43.05
CA GLN A 242 8.55 -33.06 43.89
C GLN A 242 9.37 -34.04 43.06
N VAL A 243 10.45 -34.55 43.68
CA VAL A 243 11.37 -35.53 43.08
C VAL A 243 10.67 -36.74 42.44
N ALA A 244 9.57 -37.22 43.04
CA ALA A 244 8.85 -38.39 42.55
C ALA A 244 8.12 -38.15 41.21
N THR A 245 7.82 -36.89 40.89
CA THR A 245 7.13 -36.45 39.67
C THR A 245 8.00 -35.54 38.81
N ALA A 246 9.31 -35.46 39.11
CA ALA A 246 10.24 -34.59 38.41
C ALA A 246 10.22 -34.80 36.89
N THR A 247 10.13 -33.71 36.13
CA THR A 247 10.14 -33.73 34.67
C THR A 247 11.50 -34.23 34.17
N SER A 248 11.52 -35.26 33.34
CA SER A 248 12.77 -35.84 32.87
C SER A 248 13.33 -35.09 31.66
N LEU A 249 14.54 -34.55 31.81
CA LEU A 249 15.32 -33.93 30.74
C LEU A 249 16.15 -34.95 29.94
N GLY A 250 16.11 -36.23 30.33
CA GLY A 250 16.82 -37.30 29.63
C GLY A 250 18.30 -37.42 30.01
N VAL A 251 19.11 -37.81 29.03
CA VAL A 251 20.56 -38.05 29.21
C VAL A 251 21.32 -36.78 28.90
N VAL A 252 22.26 -36.43 29.78
CA VAL A 252 23.25 -35.37 29.55
C VAL A 252 24.61 -35.99 29.32
N SER A 253 25.33 -35.49 28.32
CA SER A 253 26.67 -35.96 27.96
C SER A 253 27.49 -34.85 27.30
N SER A 254 28.76 -35.13 27.02
CA SER A 254 29.61 -34.18 26.29
C SER A 254 29.09 -33.79 24.91
N THR A 255 28.12 -34.51 24.33
CA THR A 255 27.49 -34.18 23.03
C THR A 255 26.00 -33.89 23.14
N GLN A 256 25.45 -33.83 24.35
CA GLN A 256 24.01 -33.64 24.57
C GLN A 256 23.79 -32.75 25.78
N THR A 257 23.36 -31.52 25.52
CA THR A 257 22.82 -30.59 26.53
C THR A 257 21.35 -30.87 26.72
N ALA A 258 20.88 -30.80 27.97
CA ALA A 258 19.47 -30.74 28.28
C ALA A 258 19.06 -29.29 28.48
N THR A 259 18.05 -28.82 27.75
CA THR A 259 17.49 -27.48 27.88
C THR A 259 15.97 -27.56 27.89
N ILE A 260 15.34 -26.68 28.67
CA ILE A 260 13.88 -26.50 28.75
C ILE A 260 13.58 -25.04 29.12
N GLY A 261 12.45 -24.50 28.66
CA GLY A 261 12.04 -23.11 28.88
C GLY A 261 12.62 -22.11 27.89
N GLN A 262 12.84 -22.51 26.63
CA GLN A 262 13.63 -21.73 25.67
C GLN A 262 12.90 -20.57 25.00
N HIS A 263 11.57 -20.53 25.03
CA HIS A 263 10.81 -19.60 24.19
C HIS A 263 10.43 -18.27 24.86
N GLY A 264 10.88 -18.02 26.10
CA GLY A 264 10.46 -16.86 26.88
C GLY A 264 11.20 -15.54 26.60
N ASP A 265 11.98 -15.43 25.53
CA ASP A 265 12.87 -14.28 25.26
C ASP A 265 12.30 -13.22 24.30
N SER A 266 11.01 -13.33 23.96
CA SER A 266 10.28 -12.42 23.09
C SER A 266 8.91 -12.09 23.68
N ALA A 267 8.42 -10.87 23.42
CA ALA A 267 7.02 -10.51 23.71
C ALA A 267 6.04 -11.25 22.78
N LEU A 268 6.46 -11.47 21.53
CA LEU A 268 5.68 -12.19 20.54
C LEU A 268 5.87 -13.69 20.70
N ILE A 269 4.75 -14.41 20.85
CA ILE A 269 4.68 -15.86 20.91
C ILE A 269 4.10 -16.40 19.60
N LEU A 270 4.84 -17.28 18.93
CA LEU A 270 4.41 -17.98 17.72
C LEU A 270 3.57 -19.21 18.04
N ASP A 271 2.69 -19.59 17.10
CA ASP A 271 1.83 -20.79 17.19
C ASP A 271 2.62 -22.09 17.45
N SER A 272 3.85 -22.18 16.96
CA SER A 272 4.76 -23.32 17.12
C SER A 272 5.55 -23.31 18.44
N GLN A 273 5.55 -22.20 19.18
CA GLN A 273 6.27 -22.08 20.44
C GLN A 273 5.43 -22.59 21.61
N THR A 274 6.00 -23.52 22.38
CA THR A 274 5.33 -24.20 23.50
C THR A 274 6.21 -24.42 24.73
N ASP A 275 7.54 -24.32 24.60
CA ASP A 275 8.52 -24.52 25.67
C ASP A 275 8.64 -23.28 26.58
N PHE A 276 7.58 -23.04 27.36
CA PHE A 276 7.48 -21.99 28.38
C PHE A 276 7.26 -22.62 29.75
N ILE A 277 8.19 -22.40 30.67
CA ILE A 277 8.09 -22.89 32.04
C ILE A 277 8.30 -21.75 33.03
N SER A 278 7.63 -21.82 34.16
CA SER A 278 7.65 -20.77 35.17
C SER A 278 7.56 -21.35 36.55
N ILE A 279 8.10 -20.61 37.53
CA ILE A 279 7.56 -20.69 38.87
C ILE A 279 6.36 -19.75 38.97
N ASP A 280 5.21 -20.24 39.43
CA ASP A 280 4.04 -19.38 39.57
C ASP A 280 4.19 -18.42 40.75
N ASP A 281 4.79 -18.87 41.87
CA ASP A 281 4.99 -18.08 43.08
C ASP A 281 6.18 -18.53 43.98
N ASN A 282 6.22 -18.08 45.24
CA ASN A 282 7.29 -18.47 46.20
C ASN A 282 7.01 -19.74 47.01
N SER A 283 5.86 -20.37 46.78
CA SER A 283 5.50 -21.69 47.28
C SER A 283 5.74 -22.79 46.26
N ASP A 284 5.82 -22.43 44.98
CA ASP A 284 6.15 -23.30 43.85
C ASP A 284 7.59 -23.84 43.87
N ALA A 285 7.77 -25.05 43.36
CA ALA A 285 9.03 -25.76 43.35
C ALA A 285 9.16 -26.79 42.22
N ASP A 286 9.60 -26.38 41.05
CA ASP A 286 9.87 -27.32 39.96
C ASP A 286 11.06 -28.26 40.21
N PHE A 287 10.85 -29.56 40.02
CA PHE A 287 11.92 -30.56 39.95
C PHE A 287 12.10 -31.11 38.54
N PHE A 288 13.35 -31.16 38.11
CA PHE A 288 13.78 -31.78 36.86
C PHE A 288 14.77 -32.89 37.14
N SER A 289 14.74 -33.97 36.36
CA SER A 289 15.70 -35.07 36.47
C SER A 289 16.55 -35.20 35.20
N PHE A 290 17.84 -35.45 35.36
CA PHE A 290 18.75 -35.73 34.25
C PHE A 290 19.68 -36.89 34.59
N THR A 291 20.15 -37.62 33.58
CA THR A 291 20.97 -38.82 33.76
C THR A 291 22.35 -38.67 33.13
N LEU A 292 23.38 -38.98 33.89
CA LEU A 292 24.76 -39.11 33.43
C LEU A 292 25.13 -40.58 33.28
N ASN A 293 25.72 -40.96 32.15
CA ASN A 293 26.17 -42.33 31.89
C ASN A 293 27.61 -42.61 32.39
N SER A 294 28.36 -41.56 32.69
CA SER A 294 29.75 -41.58 33.16
C SER A 294 29.94 -40.49 34.22
N ALA A 295 31.11 -40.49 34.86
CA ALA A 295 31.49 -39.37 35.70
C ALA A 295 31.88 -38.17 34.83
N GLU A 296 31.27 -37.02 35.08
CA GLU A 296 31.41 -35.81 34.27
C GLU A 296 31.49 -34.58 35.17
N ASP A 297 32.20 -33.55 34.71
CA ASP A 297 32.02 -32.19 35.24
C ASP A 297 30.81 -31.57 34.55
N ILE A 298 29.85 -31.09 35.32
CA ILE A 298 28.61 -30.51 34.80
C ILE A 298 28.48 -29.05 35.20
N ALA A 299 27.76 -28.31 34.36
CA ALA A 299 27.22 -27.01 34.67
C ALA A 299 25.70 -27.03 34.54
N ILE A 300 25.02 -26.49 35.54
CA ILE A 300 23.58 -26.26 35.54
C ILE A 300 23.38 -24.76 35.62
N GLN A 301 22.72 -24.19 34.62
CA GLN A 301 22.36 -22.78 34.57
C GLN A 301 20.85 -22.61 34.65
N LEU A 302 20.42 -21.65 35.45
CA LEU A 302 19.04 -21.23 35.59
C LEU A 302 18.97 -19.75 35.22
N ARG A 303 18.28 -19.44 34.12
CA ARG A 303 18.18 -18.09 33.57
C ARG A 303 16.75 -17.59 33.71
N PRO A 304 16.51 -16.41 34.29
CA PRO A 304 15.24 -15.72 34.13
C PRO A 304 14.99 -15.45 32.65
N GLN A 305 13.78 -15.78 32.18
CA GLN A 305 13.32 -15.53 30.83
C GLN A 305 12.34 -14.35 30.83
N GLY A 306 12.27 -13.64 29.70
CA GLY A 306 11.43 -12.48 29.50
C GLY A 306 12.13 -11.34 28.79
N ILE A 307 11.42 -10.24 28.59
CA ILE A 307 11.97 -8.98 28.08
C ILE A 307 11.50 -7.79 28.94
N ALA A 308 12.04 -6.61 28.66
CA ALA A 308 11.47 -5.36 29.14
C ALA A 308 10.45 -4.82 28.14
N TYR A 309 9.24 -4.49 28.59
CA TYR A 309 8.20 -3.88 27.77
C TYR A 309 7.37 -2.87 28.56
N GLU A 310 6.68 -1.97 27.86
CA GLU A 310 5.80 -0.97 28.48
C GLU A 310 4.38 -1.54 28.61
N VAL A 311 3.87 -1.61 29.84
CA VAL A 311 2.53 -2.14 30.14
C VAL A 311 1.88 -1.35 31.27
N GLY A 312 0.56 -1.34 31.34
CA GLY A 312 -0.22 -0.85 32.46
C GLY A 312 -1.67 -1.33 32.40
N PRO A 313 -2.49 -1.04 33.42
CA PRO A 313 -3.91 -1.33 33.37
C PRO A 313 -4.61 -0.48 32.29
N GLN A 314 -5.73 -0.97 31.77
CA GLN A 314 -6.58 -0.21 30.86
C GLN A 314 -6.92 1.19 31.40
N ASP A 315 -6.79 2.21 30.54
CA ASP A 315 -6.93 3.63 30.85
C ASP A 315 -5.97 4.14 31.96
N GLY A 316 -4.93 3.35 32.24
CA GLY A 316 -3.97 3.53 33.31
C GLY A 316 -2.69 4.23 32.89
N THR A 317 -1.71 4.21 33.79
CA THR A 317 -0.35 4.65 33.46
C THR A 317 0.44 3.46 32.97
N VAL A 318 0.88 3.52 31.72
CA VAL A 318 1.84 2.58 31.16
C VAL A 318 3.24 2.92 31.65
N ALA A 319 4.03 1.91 32.01
CA ALA A 319 5.43 2.06 32.37
C ALA A 319 6.24 0.83 31.95
N THR A 320 7.56 0.99 31.81
CA THR A 320 8.45 -0.13 31.49
C THR A 320 8.56 -1.10 32.66
N LEU A 321 8.28 -2.37 32.41
CA LEU A 321 8.47 -3.49 33.32
C LEU A 321 9.45 -4.48 32.68
N ASP A 322 10.46 -4.92 33.44
CA ASP A 322 11.33 -6.02 33.02
C ASP A 322 10.85 -7.32 33.66
N VAL A 323 10.24 -8.20 32.87
CA VAL A 323 9.65 -9.44 33.39
C VAL A 323 10.71 -10.52 33.71
N ARG A 324 12.00 -10.26 33.45
CA ARG A 324 13.11 -11.08 33.96
C ARG A 324 13.40 -10.83 35.44
N GLU A 325 12.85 -9.75 36.00
CA GLU A 325 13.13 -9.29 37.36
C GLU A 325 11.91 -9.46 38.31
N LEU A 326 10.98 -10.38 38.02
CA LEU A 326 9.76 -10.58 38.81
C LEU A 326 9.97 -11.41 40.07
N SER A 327 10.82 -12.45 40.01
CA SER A 327 11.18 -13.28 41.16
C SER A 327 12.66 -13.67 41.15
N ASP A 328 13.25 -13.75 42.34
CA ASP A 328 14.67 -14.07 42.49
C ASP A 328 14.81 -15.59 42.57
N LEU A 329 15.40 -16.17 41.54
CA LEU A 329 15.43 -17.61 41.33
C LEU A 329 16.52 -18.29 42.15
N THR A 330 16.24 -19.49 42.64
CA THR A 330 17.18 -20.34 43.36
C THR A 330 17.27 -21.71 42.70
N LEU A 331 18.49 -22.11 42.36
CA LEU A 331 18.80 -23.41 41.79
C LEU A 331 19.40 -24.33 42.86
N SER A 332 18.86 -25.54 43.03
CA SER A 332 19.43 -26.56 43.91
C SER A 332 19.63 -27.89 43.19
N LEU A 333 20.73 -28.58 43.46
CA LEU A 333 21.05 -29.90 42.92
C LEU A 333 20.96 -30.96 44.02
N TYR A 334 20.21 -32.02 43.77
CA TYR A 334 20.04 -33.17 44.65
C TYR A 334 20.73 -34.42 44.06
N ASP A 335 21.27 -35.23 44.97
CA ASP A 335 21.94 -36.50 44.68
C ASP A 335 20.98 -37.56 44.14
N THR A 336 21.52 -38.71 43.70
CA THR A 336 20.74 -39.81 43.11
C THR A 336 19.73 -40.47 44.05
N ASN A 337 19.79 -40.15 45.34
CA ASN A 337 18.78 -40.58 46.32
C ASN A 337 17.56 -39.66 46.37
N GLY A 338 17.58 -38.52 45.67
CA GLY A 338 16.47 -37.58 45.61
C GLY A 338 16.21 -36.79 46.91
N VAL A 339 17.13 -36.84 47.88
CA VAL A 339 16.93 -36.24 49.20
C VAL A 339 18.13 -35.38 49.62
N SER A 340 19.35 -35.80 49.30
CA SER A 340 20.57 -35.11 49.71
C SER A 340 20.87 -33.97 48.74
N VAL A 341 20.88 -32.73 49.24
CA VAL A 341 21.32 -31.57 48.44
C VAL A 341 22.84 -31.60 48.31
N LEU A 342 23.33 -31.59 47.07
CA LEU A 342 24.75 -31.53 46.73
C LEU A 342 25.23 -30.08 46.64
N GLY A 343 24.40 -29.17 46.13
CA GLY A 343 24.71 -27.75 46.01
C GLY A 343 23.47 -26.89 45.79
N THR A 344 23.59 -25.60 46.08
CA THR A 344 22.56 -24.58 45.86
C THR A 344 23.22 -23.30 45.37
N SER A 345 22.65 -22.67 44.35
CA SER A 345 23.03 -21.35 43.84
C SER A 345 21.84 -20.39 43.98
N ASN A 346 22.11 -19.31 44.67
CA ASN A 346 21.33 -18.07 44.77
C ASN A 346 22.37 -17.00 45.07
N THR A 347 23.14 -16.67 44.03
CA THR A 347 24.36 -15.86 44.09
C THR A 347 24.19 -14.55 43.35
N THR A 348 23.31 -14.55 42.35
CA THR A 348 22.84 -13.38 41.64
C THR A 348 21.52 -12.90 42.26
N GLY A 349 21.13 -11.67 41.98
CA GLY A 349 19.80 -11.17 42.39
C GLY A 349 18.81 -11.31 41.24
N LEU A 350 17.69 -10.58 41.34
CA LEU A 350 16.69 -10.44 40.28
C LEU A 350 17.32 -10.25 38.89
N GLY A 351 16.79 -10.96 37.88
CA GLY A 351 17.29 -10.95 36.51
C GLY A 351 18.62 -11.67 36.28
N GLY A 352 19.27 -12.16 37.34
CA GLY A 352 20.56 -12.81 37.28
C GLY A 352 20.50 -14.31 36.97
N ILE A 353 21.55 -14.81 36.33
CA ILE A 353 21.70 -16.23 35.99
C ILE A 353 22.36 -16.96 37.17
N GLU A 354 21.68 -17.98 37.69
CA GLU A 354 22.26 -18.88 38.69
C GLU A 354 23.03 -20.01 38.04
N THR A 355 24.23 -20.32 38.55
CA THR A 355 25.10 -21.37 37.99
C THR A 355 25.63 -22.29 39.07
N LEU A 356 25.46 -23.60 38.90
CA LEU A 356 26.12 -24.64 39.68
C LEU A 356 27.09 -25.41 38.80
N VAL A 357 28.34 -25.54 39.25
CA VAL A 357 29.36 -26.39 38.62
C VAL A 357 29.78 -27.48 39.60
N MET A 358 29.76 -28.74 39.14
CA MET A 358 30.09 -29.88 40.00
C MET A 358 30.57 -31.11 39.23
N SER A 359 31.53 -31.84 39.81
CA SER A 359 31.90 -33.19 39.34
C SER A 359 30.92 -34.22 39.91
N LEU A 360 30.21 -34.93 39.03
CA LEU A 360 29.25 -35.97 39.39
C LEU A 360 29.68 -37.34 38.87
N ASN A 361 29.18 -38.40 39.50
CA ASN A 361 29.36 -39.77 38.99
C ASN A 361 28.21 -40.12 38.03
N ALA A 362 28.29 -41.30 37.39
CA ALA A 362 27.14 -41.82 36.65
C ALA A 362 25.92 -42.02 37.58
N GLY A 363 24.76 -41.55 37.16
CA GLY A 363 23.54 -41.57 37.96
C GLY A 363 22.47 -40.61 37.46
N THR A 364 21.27 -40.71 38.02
CA THR A 364 20.17 -39.78 37.78
C THR A 364 20.11 -38.77 38.92
N TYR A 365 20.25 -37.50 38.62
CA TYR A 365 20.26 -36.39 39.57
C TYR A 365 19.01 -35.52 39.39
N PHE A 366 18.73 -34.67 40.37
CA PHE A 366 17.55 -33.81 40.34
C PHE A 366 17.93 -32.34 40.54
N ALA A 367 17.55 -31.47 39.60
CA ALA A 367 17.61 -30.03 39.77
C ALA A 367 16.26 -29.55 40.32
N ARG A 368 16.30 -28.60 41.25
CA ARG A 368 15.12 -27.92 41.77
C ARG A 368 15.24 -26.43 41.51
N VAL A 369 14.19 -25.85 40.95
CA VAL A 369 14.00 -24.40 40.79
C VAL A 369 12.97 -23.92 41.83
N SER A 370 13.13 -22.69 42.31
CA SER A 370 12.16 -22.04 43.22
C SER A 370 12.41 -20.53 43.22
N GLY A 371 11.39 -19.74 43.60
CA GLY A 371 11.49 -18.27 43.68
C GLY A 371 11.39 -17.72 45.09
N ALA A 372 11.98 -16.55 45.31
CA ALA A 372 11.88 -15.85 46.59
C ALA A 372 10.60 -15.00 46.73
N HIS A 373 10.04 -14.51 45.62
CA HIS A 373 8.93 -13.55 45.61
C HIS A 373 7.61 -14.23 45.23
N ASN A 374 6.51 -13.76 45.83
CA ASN A 374 5.16 -14.18 45.48
C ASN A 374 4.73 -13.53 44.15
N ASN A 375 5.42 -13.89 43.07
CA ASN A 375 5.19 -13.43 41.72
C ASN A 375 5.65 -14.51 40.74
N ILE A 376 5.09 -14.52 39.53
CA ILE A 376 5.51 -15.44 38.48
C ILE A 376 6.89 -15.06 37.96
N GLN A 377 7.70 -16.05 37.60
CA GLN A 377 8.94 -15.85 36.86
C GLN A 377 9.12 -16.97 35.84
N LEU A 378 9.07 -16.63 34.55
CA LEU A 378 9.52 -17.52 33.49
C LEU A 378 11.02 -17.74 33.62
N TYR A 379 11.46 -18.96 33.29
CA TYR A 379 12.87 -19.29 33.32
C TYR A 379 13.24 -20.36 32.28
N GLU A 380 14.54 -20.47 32.04
CA GLU A 380 15.14 -21.55 31.28
C GLU A 380 16.12 -22.31 32.18
N LEU A 381 16.11 -23.63 32.08
CA LEU A 381 17.06 -24.51 32.75
C LEU A 381 17.93 -25.22 31.72
N ARG A 382 19.25 -25.02 31.81
CA ARG A 382 20.27 -25.70 30.97
C ARG A 382 21.15 -26.60 31.83
N VAL A 383 21.38 -27.82 31.36
CA VAL A 383 22.32 -28.78 31.96
C VAL A 383 23.28 -29.28 30.88
N ALA A 384 24.57 -28.97 31.03
CA ALA A 384 25.62 -29.33 30.10
C ALA A 384 26.81 -30.00 30.80
N VAL A 385 27.59 -30.77 30.04
CA VAL A 385 28.90 -31.27 30.47
C VAL A 385 29.97 -30.24 30.13
N GLY A 386 30.78 -29.89 31.12
CA GLY A 386 31.83 -28.87 31.04
C GLY A 386 31.70 -27.82 32.13
N VAL A 387 32.74 -26.99 32.23
CA VAL A 387 32.73 -25.78 33.07
C VAL A 387 32.72 -24.59 32.12
N PRO A 388 31.72 -23.69 32.20
CA PRO A 388 31.66 -22.49 31.37
C PRO A 388 32.91 -21.62 31.53
N GLU A 389 33.56 -21.33 30.42
CA GLU A 389 34.72 -20.44 30.34
C GLU A 389 34.53 -19.30 29.32
N ASN A 390 35.40 -18.29 29.41
CA ASN A 390 35.52 -17.26 28.38
C ASN A 390 36.68 -17.64 27.45
N LEU A 391 36.36 -17.93 26.21
CA LEU A 391 37.28 -18.43 25.20
C LEU A 391 37.51 -17.41 24.10
N ILE A 392 38.77 -17.23 23.71
CA ILE A 392 39.14 -16.46 22.51
C ILE A 392 39.51 -17.45 21.40
N TRP A 393 38.90 -17.33 20.23
CA TRP A 393 39.25 -18.15 19.06
C TRP A 393 40.66 -17.82 18.56
N THR A 394 41.53 -18.83 18.58
CA THR A 394 42.90 -18.72 18.04
C THR A 394 43.04 -19.36 16.67
N GLY A 395 42.28 -20.43 16.38
CA GLY A 395 42.39 -21.21 15.15
C GLY A 395 43.79 -21.79 14.88
N GLN A 396 44.67 -21.87 15.89
CA GLN A 396 46.08 -22.23 15.68
C GLN A 396 46.30 -23.69 15.25
N THR A 397 45.38 -24.59 15.64
CA THR A 397 45.52 -26.02 15.35
C THR A 397 44.80 -26.41 14.07
N SER A 398 43.60 -25.85 13.84
CA SER A 398 42.80 -26.06 12.62
C SER A 398 41.69 -24.99 12.51
N SER A 399 40.95 -25.01 11.41
CA SER A 399 39.74 -24.19 11.23
C SER A 399 38.47 -24.78 11.87
N VAL A 400 38.54 -25.94 12.53
CA VAL A 400 37.35 -26.64 13.02
C VAL A 400 36.97 -26.16 14.42
N TRP A 401 35.72 -25.71 14.58
CA TRP A 401 35.08 -25.52 15.89
C TRP A 401 34.21 -26.75 16.19
N ASN A 402 34.63 -27.54 17.17
CA ASN A 402 33.96 -28.76 17.59
C ASN A 402 33.92 -28.89 19.12
N LEU A 403 32.88 -29.55 19.59
CA LEU A 403 32.63 -29.79 21.00
C LEU A 403 33.64 -30.77 21.60
N GLN A 404 34.32 -30.33 22.66
CA GLN A 404 35.32 -31.08 23.45
C GLN A 404 36.42 -31.72 22.57
N GLY A 405 36.75 -31.07 21.45
CA GLY A 405 37.58 -31.63 20.39
C GLY A 405 38.95 -30.98 20.26
N THR A 406 39.04 -29.98 19.40
CA THR A 406 40.32 -29.36 18.99
C THR A 406 40.64 -28.18 19.90
N ALA A 407 41.88 -28.09 20.39
CA ALA A 407 42.34 -26.97 21.20
C ALA A 407 42.62 -25.73 20.31
N ASN A 408 41.55 -25.10 19.82
CA ASN A 408 41.58 -23.90 18.97
C ASN A 408 41.24 -22.62 19.74
N PHE A 409 41.07 -22.69 21.06
CA PHE A 409 40.68 -21.56 21.90
C PHE A 409 41.79 -21.21 22.90
N ASP A 410 41.77 -19.99 23.42
CA ASP A 410 42.59 -19.56 24.57
C ASP A 410 41.66 -19.10 25.68
N ASN A 411 41.78 -19.69 26.88
CA ASN A 411 41.00 -19.32 28.06
C ASN A 411 41.72 -18.28 28.96
N GLY A 412 42.78 -17.66 28.45
CA GLY A 412 43.64 -16.71 29.17
C GLY A 412 44.77 -17.38 29.98
N SER A 413 44.70 -18.70 30.19
CA SER A 413 45.76 -19.50 30.81
C SER A 413 46.55 -20.35 29.80
N GLY A 414 46.03 -20.50 28.58
CA GLY A 414 46.66 -21.24 27.48
C GLY A 414 45.63 -21.88 26.54
N PRO A 415 46.09 -22.72 25.60
CA PRO A 415 45.21 -23.37 24.64
C PRO A 415 44.18 -24.29 25.31
N ASP A 416 42.93 -24.21 24.88
CA ASP A 416 41.80 -24.98 25.38
C ASP A 416 40.81 -25.42 24.28
N VAL A 417 39.92 -26.34 24.64
CA VAL A 417 38.81 -26.86 23.83
C VAL A 417 37.50 -26.15 24.18
N PHE A 418 36.54 -26.18 23.27
CA PHE A 418 35.19 -25.65 23.52
C PHE A 418 34.30 -26.67 24.22
N ALA A 419 33.60 -26.23 25.27
CA ALA A 419 32.45 -26.88 25.89
C ALA A 419 31.17 -26.06 25.63
N ASN A 420 30.01 -26.71 25.65
CA ASN A 420 28.75 -25.97 25.62
C ASN A 420 28.66 -25.05 26.86
N LEU A 421 27.98 -23.92 26.71
CA LEU A 421 27.91 -22.81 27.67
C LEU A 421 29.21 -22.00 27.81
N ASP A 422 30.24 -22.25 27.01
CA ASP A 422 31.36 -21.31 26.92
C ASP A 422 30.95 -20.04 26.17
N THR A 423 31.49 -18.90 26.60
CA THR A 423 31.42 -17.66 25.82
C THR A 423 32.59 -17.63 24.85
N VAL A 424 32.33 -17.53 23.56
CA VAL A 424 33.35 -17.55 22.51
C VAL A 424 33.48 -16.19 21.85
N THR A 425 34.67 -15.60 21.93
CA THR A 425 35.03 -14.34 21.26
C THR A 425 35.94 -14.59 20.08
N PHE A 426 35.57 -14.07 18.92
CA PHE A 426 36.41 -13.99 17.72
C PHE A 426 36.92 -12.56 17.59
N ASP A 427 38.23 -12.38 17.76
CA ASP A 427 38.91 -11.09 17.59
C ASP A 427 39.90 -11.13 16.40
N ASP A 428 40.68 -10.07 16.21
CA ASP A 428 41.66 -10.02 15.13
C ASP A 428 42.82 -11.03 15.30
N SER A 429 43.04 -11.60 16.49
CA SER A 429 44.17 -12.49 16.79
C SER A 429 44.03 -13.90 16.18
N GLY A 430 42.80 -14.35 15.92
CA GLY A 430 42.51 -15.66 15.35
C GLY A 430 43.21 -15.87 13.99
N GLN A 431 43.91 -16.99 13.81
CA GLN A 431 44.66 -17.27 12.57
C GLN A 431 43.73 -17.72 11.43
N GLU A 432 42.75 -18.58 11.75
CA GLU A 432 41.76 -19.09 10.80
C GLU A 432 40.51 -18.23 10.86
N LYS A 433 40.15 -17.62 9.73
CA LYS A 433 38.97 -16.74 9.60
C LYS A 433 37.76 -17.41 8.96
N VAL A 434 37.97 -18.53 8.28
CA VAL A 434 36.91 -19.41 7.79
C VAL A 434 36.81 -20.58 8.75
N VAL A 435 35.79 -20.58 9.60
CA VAL A 435 35.62 -21.49 10.73
C VAL A 435 34.58 -22.54 10.38
N SER A 436 34.94 -23.81 10.45
CA SER A 436 34.06 -24.94 10.19
C SER A 436 33.42 -25.44 11.49
N LEU A 437 32.14 -25.16 11.70
CA LEU A 437 31.34 -25.73 12.78
C LEU A 437 31.08 -27.21 12.50
N ALA A 438 31.34 -28.04 13.51
CA ALA A 438 31.10 -29.48 13.45
C ALA A 438 30.16 -29.93 14.57
N GLY A 439 28.93 -30.28 14.20
CA GLY A 439 27.85 -30.64 15.12
C GLY A 439 27.06 -29.42 15.62
N SER A 440 26.08 -29.67 16.48
CA SER A 440 25.33 -28.62 17.17
C SER A 440 26.19 -28.07 18.32
N LEU A 441 26.44 -26.78 18.30
CA LEU A 441 27.24 -26.06 19.29
C LEU A 441 26.32 -25.10 20.02
N SER A 442 26.32 -25.16 21.35
CA SER A 442 25.48 -24.32 22.19
C SER A 442 26.37 -23.49 23.12
N PRO A 443 27.08 -22.47 22.57
CA PRO A 443 27.81 -21.52 23.39
C PRO A 443 26.83 -20.72 24.26
N GLU A 444 27.35 -20.08 25.30
CA GLU A 444 26.61 -19.08 26.08
C GLU A 444 26.42 -17.79 25.28
N ALA A 445 27.48 -17.36 24.61
CA ALA A 445 27.46 -16.24 23.70
C ALA A 445 28.53 -16.42 22.63
N THR A 446 28.21 -16.04 21.40
CA THR A 446 29.17 -15.91 20.29
C THR A 446 29.37 -14.42 20.02
N ILE A 447 30.59 -13.93 20.24
CA ILE A 447 30.94 -12.51 20.08
C ILE A 447 31.94 -12.38 18.96
N ILE A 448 31.60 -11.59 17.94
CA ILE A 448 32.51 -11.23 16.84
C ILE A 448 32.93 -9.77 17.02
N ASP A 449 34.14 -9.57 17.53
CA ASP A 449 34.74 -8.26 17.77
C ASP A 449 36.07 -8.14 17.03
N ALA A 450 35.97 -8.14 15.69
CA ALA A 450 37.12 -8.11 14.78
C ALA A 450 36.94 -7.08 13.67
N ALA A 451 38.05 -6.45 13.26
CA ALA A 451 38.10 -5.68 12.03
C ALA A 451 38.28 -6.58 10.80
N ALA A 452 38.83 -7.78 10.98
CA ALA A 452 38.89 -8.81 9.96
C ALA A 452 37.53 -9.48 9.73
N ASP A 453 37.31 -9.95 8.50
CA ASP A 453 36.12 -10.74 8.14
C ASP A 453 36.24 -12.17 8.69
N TYR A 454 35.12 -12.73 9.15
CA TYR A 454 34.97 -14.12 9.57
C TYR A 454 33.80 -14.77 8.83
N THR A 455 33.98 -16.03 8.43
CA THR A 455 32.89 -16.87 7.90
C THR A 455 32.73 -18.09 8.80
N LEU A 456 31.54 -18.28 9.36
CA LEU A 456 31.13 -19.50 10.05
C LEU A 456 30.41 -20.39 9.04
N GLN A 457 30.98 -21.56 8.76
CA GLN A 457 30.47 -22.51 7.77
C GLN A 457 30.54 -23.95 8.31
N GLY A 458 30.18 -24.95 7.49
CA GLY A 458 30.32 -26.36 7.83
C GLY A 458 28.97 -27.08 7.95
N THR A 459 29.00 -28.32 8.44
CA THR A 459 27.78 -29.13 8.61
C THR A 459 27.16 -28.98 10.00
N GLY A 460 27.79 -28.22 10.89
CA GLY A 460 27.28 -27.89 12.22
C GLY A 460 26.46 -26.61 12.23
N ALA A 461 25.93 -26.27 13.42
CA ALA A 461 25.08 -25.10 13.63
C ALA A 461 25.25 -24.54 15.05
N LEU A 462 24.91 -23.26 15.22
CA LEU A 462 24.73 -22.64 16.54
C LEU A 462 23.29 -22.89 17.02
N THR A 463 23.15 -23.55 18.16
CA THR A 463 21.83 -23.98 18.68
C THR A 463 21.50 -23.40 20.05
N GLY A 464 22.34 -22.52 20.60
CA GLY A 464 22.07 -21.82 21.86
C GLY A 464 22.97 -20.61 22.04
N GLY A 465 22.64 -19.81 23.06
CA GLY A 465 23.32 -18.56 23.38
C GLY A 465 22.96 -17.41 22.44
N SER A 466 23.51 -16.23 22.74
CA SER A 466 23.34 -15.02 21.92
C SER A 466 24.40 -14.89 20.83
N LEU A 467 24.13 -14.07 19.81
CA LEU A 467 25.11 -13.68 18.80
C LEU A 467 25.32 -12.17 18.82
N THR A 468 26.54 -11.70 19.06
CA THR A 468 26.88 -10.27 19.06
C THR A 468 27.95 -9.96 18.02
N LYS A 469 27.70 -8.93 17.20
CA LYS A 469 28.60 -8.46 16.15
C LYS A 469 29.00 -7.00 16.39
N ASN A 470 30.21 -6.78 16.93
CA ASN A 470 30.72 -5.47 17.37
C ASN A 470 31.82 -4.88 16.47
N GLY A 471 32.63 -5.72 15.82
CA GLY A 471 33.78 -5.26 15.04
C GLY A 471 33.39 -4.69 13.67
N THR A 472 34.27 -3.93 13.00
CA THR A 472 33.96 -3.31 11.70
C THR A 472 33.99 -4.29 10.52
N GLY A 473 34.55 -5.49 10.70
CA GLY A 473 34.60 -6.52 9.65
C GLY A 473 33.23 -7.12 9.33
N THR A 474 33.21 -8.10 8.45
CA THR A 474 32.04 -8.89 8.10
C THR A 474 31.99 -10.18 8.92
N LEU A 475 30.83 -10.56 9.45
CA LEU A 475 30.53 -11.92 9.86
C LEU A 475 29.60 -12.53 8.82
N GLU A 476 30.00 -13.61 8.18
CA GLU A 476 29.11 -14.44 7.36
C GLU A 476 28.71 -15.71 8.13
N LEU A 477 27.42 -15.92 8.31
CA LEU A 477 26.84 -17.15 8.85
C LEU A 477 26.31 -18.00 7.68
N ALA A 478 27.19 -18.87 7.17
CA ALA A 478 26.94 -19.76 6.04
C ALA A 478 26.48 -21.17 6.47
N THR A 479 26.19 -21.38 7.76
CA THR A 479 25.69 -22.65 8.29
C THR A 479 24.17 -22.73 8.18
N SER A 480 23.65 -23.96 7.99
CA SER A 480 22.23 -24.26 8.04
C SER A 480 21.82 -24.77 9.42
N GLY A 481 20.59 -24.50 9.84
CA GLY A 481 20.02 -25.07 11.07
C GLY A 481 20.43 -24.35 12.36
N ASN A 482 20.87 -23.09 12.25
CA ASN A 482 21.07 -22.25 13.43
C ASN A 482 19.71 -22.00 14.08
N SER A 483 19.57 -22.32 15.37
CA SER A 483 18.29 -22.35 16.09
C SER A 483 18.36 -21.72 17.46
N TYR A 484 19.41 -20.93 17.72
CA TYR A 484 19.53 -20.18 18.95
C TYR A 484 18.41 -19.12 19.02
N ALA A 485 17.82 -18.96 20.20
CA ALA A 485 16.70 -18.04 20.42
C ALA A 485 17.16 -16.67 20.96
N GLU A 486 18.19 -16.66 21.82
CA GLU A 486 18.68 -15.42 22.41
C GLU A 486 19.12 -14.41 21.33
N ALA A 487 19.03 -13.12 21.65
CA ALA A 487 19.14 -12.03 20.70
C ALA A 487 20.41 -12.08 19.82
N THR A 488 20.23 -11.75 18.54
CA THR A 488 21.31 -11.38 17.62
C THR A 488 21.45 -9.86 17.58
N GLN A 489 22.58 -9.32 18.03
CA GLN A 489 22.83 -7.89 18.03
C GLN A 489 23.94 -7.51 17.05
N VAL A 490 23.60 -6.71 16.04
CA VAL A 490 24.54 -6.18 15.04
C VAL A 490 24.85 -4.73 15.36
N ASN A 491 25.89 -4.53 16.18
CA ASN A 491 26.29 -3.21 16.67
C ASN A 491 27.20 -2.44 15.69
N ALA A 492 27.99 -3.15 14.86
CA ALA A 492 28.80 -2.53 13.81
C ALA A 492 29.20 -3.51 12.69
N GLY A 493 29.71 -2.97 11.59
CA GLY A 493 30.13 -3.74 10.42
C GLY A 493 28.96 -4.47 9.77
N THR A 494 29.23 -5.63 9.16
CA THR A 494 28.22 -6.39 8.43
C THR A 494 28.00 -7.78 9.02
N LEU A 495 26.74 -8.19 9.16
CA LEU A 495 26.33 -9.59 9.34
C LEU A 495 25.69 -10.07 8.04
N ILE A 496 26.17 -11.16 7.45
CA ILE A 496 25.59 -11.82 6.28
C ILE A 496 24.99 -13.15 6.72
N LEU A 497 23.72 -13.37 6.44
CA LEU A 497 23.05 -14.67 6.61
C LEU A 497 22.94 -15.34 5.25
N SER A 498 23.89 -16.21 4.92
CA SER A 498 23.94 -16.92 3.62
C SER A 498 23.55 -18.40 3.71
N GLY A 499 23.52 -18.95 4.94
CA GLY A 499 23.01 -20.30 5.20
C GLY A 499 21.47 -20.38 5.22
N ASP A 500 20.95 -21.59 5.43
CA ASP A 500 19.51 -21.80 5.63
C ASP A 500 19.07 -21.27 7.00
N THR A 501 18.21 -20.26 6.98
CA THR A 501 17.72 -19.56 8.17
C THR A 501 16.39 -20.11 8.71
N SER A 502 15.86 -21.20 8.15
CA SER A 502 14.52 -21.71 8.49
C SER A 502 14.36 -22.18 9.95
N ALA A 503 15.46 -22.43 10.64
CA ALA A 503 15.47 -22.81 12.05
C ALA A 503 15.69 -21.62 13.01
N MET A 504 16.02 -20.44 12.48
CA MET A 504 16.33 -19.28 13.29
C MET A 504 15.04 -18.69 13.87
N VAL A 505 15.10 -18.32 15.15
CA VAL A 505 13.96 -17.78 15.91
C VAL A 505 14.36 -16.55 16.75
N SER A 506 15.60 -16.08 16.64
CA SER A 506 16.10 -14.96 17.45
C SER A 506 15.56 -13.61 16.99
N THR A 507 15.42 -12.66 17.90
CA THR A 507 15.31 -11.25 17.50
C THR A 507 16.66 -10.73 17.00
N ILE A 508 16.69 -10.17 15.78
CA ILE A 508 17.86 -9.59 15.13
C ILE A 508 17.73 -8.07 15.14
N THR A 509 18.58 -7.39 15.90
CA THR A 509 18.61 -5.92 15.98
C THR A 509 19.84 -5.37 15.25
N VAL A 510 19.62 -4.41 14.35
CA VAL A 510 20.66 -3.76 13.54
C VAL A 510 20.79 -2.29 13.95
N ALA A 511 21.90 -1.97 14.60
CA ALA A 511 22.16 -0.63 15.11
C ALA A 511 22.57 0.37 14.00
N GLY A 512 22.52 1.66 14.34
CA GLY A 512 22.97 2.74 13.46
C GLY A 512 24.41 2.56 12.96
N GLY A 513 24.60 2.54 11.64
CA GLY A 513 25.89 2.33 10.97
C GLY A 513 26.31 0.87 10.80
N ALA A 514 25.47 -0.09 11.20
CA ALA A 514 25.66 -1.50 10.94
C ALA A 514 24.79 -1.99 9.76
N THR A 515 25.15 -3.14 9.20
CA THR A 515 24.41 -3.75 8.07
C THR A 515 24.10 -5.22 8.34
N LEU A 516 22.84 -5.61 8.12
CA LEU A 516 22.44 -7.00 7.94
C LEU A 516 22.27 -7.26 6.43
N VAL A 517 22.81 -8.37 5.93
CA VAL A 517 22.59 -8.85 4.57
C VAL A 517 21.86 -10.18 4.63
N MET A 518 20.66 -10.23 4.06
CA MET A 518 19.88 -11.45 3.88
C MET A 518 20.20 -12.02 2.51
N ASP A 519 20.90 -13.15 2.47
CA ASP A 519 21.23 -13.90 1.24
C ASP A 519 21.00 -15.40 1.47
N SER A 520 19.94 -15.73 2.22
CA SER A 520 19.70 -17.08 2.71
C SER A 520 19.23 -18.02 1.60
N SER A 521 19.59 -19.30 1.67
CA SER A 521 19.11 -20.30 0.70
C SER A 521 18.84 -21.65 1.36
N PRO A 522 17.59 -22.17 1.30
CA PRO A 522 16.37 -21.52 0.78
C PRO A 522 15.83 -20.44 1.72
N ALA A 523 15.10 -19.46 1.16
CA ALA A 523 14.19 -18.61 1.93
C ALA A 523 12.97 -19.43 2.39
N GLY A 524 13.10 -20.10 3.54
CA GLY A 524 12.01 -20.79 4.21
C GLY A 524 11.19 -19.89 5.13
N VAL A 525 10.40 -20.51 6.01
CA VAL A 525 9.80 -19.82 7.17
C VAL A 525 10.93 -19.55 8.15
N ASN A 526 11.22 -18.28 8.44
CA ASN A 526 12.17 -17.87 9.47
C ASN A 526 11.37 -17.25 10.61
N GLY A 527 11.50 -17.81 11.82
CA GLY A 527 10.79 -17.33 13.01
C GLY A 527 11.43 -16.11 13.67
N SER A 528 12.51 -15.57 13.09
CA SER A 528 13.22 -14.40 13.60
C SER A 528 12.41 -13.13 13.39
N SER A 529 12.55 -12.20 14.33
CA SER A 529 12.09 -10.81 14.20
C SER A 529 13.26 -9.93 13.77
N PHE A 530 13.00 -8.94 12.92
CA PHE A 530 13.99 -8.00 12.43
C PHE A 530 13.67 -6.59 12.92
N VAL A 531 14.62 -5.96 13.61
CA VAL A 531 14.52 -4.58 14.10
C VAL A 531 15.67 -3.78 13.53
N ILE A 532 15.36 -2.83 12.65
CA ILE A 532 16.33 -1.95 12.02
C ILE A 532 16.24 -0.57 12.67
N ASP A 533 17.22 -0.24 13.51
CA ASP A 533 17.26 1.03 14.23
C ASP A 533 17.57 2.21 13.29
N PRO A 534 17.27 3.45 13.69
CA PRO A 534 17.65 4.64 12.93
C PRO A 534 19.12 4.63 12.51
N GLY A 535 19.35 4.70 11.19
CA GLY A 535 20.67 4.66 10.55
C GLY A 535 21.28 3.26 10.37
N GLY A 536 20.58 2.19 10.77
CA GLY A 536 20.94 0.81 10.43
C GLY A 536 20.43 0.45 9.03
N THR A 537 21.07 -0.53 8.39
CA THR A 537 20.69 -0.99 7.04
C THR A 537 20.43 -2.48 7.02
N MET A 538 19.36 -2.86 6.35
CA MET A 538 19.12 -4.24 5.95
C MET A 538 19.17 -4.33 4.42
N GLN A 539 20.09 -5.12 3.89
CA GLN A 539 20.16 -5.43 2.47
C GLN A 539 19.54 -6.81 2.24
N VAL A 540 18.70 -6.90 1.22
CA VAL A 540 18.05 -8.14 0.81
C VAL A 540 18.54 -8.52 -0.57
N GLY A 541 19.17 -9.69 -0.64
CA GLY A 541 19.89 -10.15 -1.83
C GLY A 541 21.29 -9.59 -1.96
N THR A 542 21.97 -10.11 -2.98
CA THR A 542 23.26 -9.69 -3.48
C THR A 542 23.24 -9.75 -5.02
N ALA A 543 24.25 -9.19 -5.68
CA ALA A 543 24.37 -9.25 -7.15
C ALA A 543 24.48 -10.68 -7.72
N THR A 544 24.63 -11.70 -6.87
CA THR A 544 24.73 -13.12 -7.26
C THR A 544 23.55 -13.97 -6.80
N SER A 545 22.62 -13.41 -6.04
CA SER A 545 21.37 -14.06 -5.68
C SER A 545 20.62 -14.44 -6.96
N ASN A 546 19.97 -15.59 -6.94
CA ASN A 546 19.28 -16.16 -8.11
C ASN A 546 18.00 -16.92 -7.73
N ALA A 547 17.56 -16.70 -6.50
CA ALA A 547 16.40 -17.30 -5.88
C ALA A 547 15.89 -16.31 -4.82
N ASP A 548 14.68 -16.55 -4.33
CA ASP A 548 14.16 -15.94 -3.12
C ASP A 548 15.12 -16.24 -1.94
N VAL A 549 15.61 -15.16 -1.32
CA VAL A 549 16.58 -15.17 -0.22
C VAL A 549 16.02 -14.54 1.06
N PHE A 550 14.83 -13.95 0.99
CA PHE A 550 14.19 -13.31 2.12
C PHE A 550 13.03 -14.13 2.66
N PRO A 551 12.90 -14.32 3.99
CA PRO A 551 11.80 -15.10 4.53
C PRO A 551 10.43 -14.62 4.05
N ASN A 552 9.60 -15.56 3.61
CA ASN A 552 8.28 -15.26 3.02
C ASN A 552 7.23 -14.76 4.03
N ASN A 553 7.50 -14.84 5.32
CA ASN A 553 6.62 -14.35 6.38
C ASN A 553 7.45 -14.07 7.64
N PRO A 554 8.31 -13.02 7.64
CA PRO A 554 9.01 -12.64 8.85
C PRO A 554 7.98 -12.28 9.91
N VAL A 555 8.30 -12.68 11.14
CA VAL A 555 7.42 -12.57 12.29
C VAL A 555 7.15 -11.09 12.63
N ILE A 556 8.21 -10.28 12.65
CA ILE A 556 8.18 -8.82 12.73
C ILE A 556 9.27 -8.28 11.81
N LEU A 557 8.95 -7.24 11.03
CA LEU A 557 9.92 -6.44 10.31
C LEU A 557 9.71 -4.96 10.66
N LEU A 558 10.36 -4.50 11.72
CA LEU A 558 10.29 -3.13 12.22
C LEU A 558 11.42 -2.29 11.63
N ASN A 559 11.09 -1.41 10.70
CA ASN A 559 12.05 -0.58 9.99
C ASN A 559 11.99 0.88 10.47
N HIS A 560 13.01 1.33 11.21
CA HIS A 560 13.27 2.74 11.50
C HIS A 560 14.55 3.26 10.81
N GLY A 561 15.28 2.38 10.11
CA GLY A 561 16.46 2.70 9.33
C GLY A 561 16.16 2.62 7.84
N GLU A 562 16.83 1.71 7.15
CA GLU A 562 16.66 1.49 5.71
C GLU A 562 16.65 0.00 5.35
N ILE A 563 15.74 -0.41 4.47
CA ILE A 563 15.74 -1.71 3.79
C ILE A 563 16.08 -1.48 2.33
N ARG A 564 17.10 -2.17 1.80
CA ARG A 564 17.51 -2.11 0.38
C ARG A 564 17.32 -3.48 -0.26
N VAL A 565 16.62 -3.53 -1.38
CA VAL A 565 16.36 -4.77 -2.14
C VAL A 565 17.14 -4.72 -3.45
N VAL A 566 18.17 -5.58 -3.55
CA VAL A 566 19.15 -5.54 -4.64
C VAL A 566 19.06 -6.74 -5.60
N ASP A 567 18.15 -7.67 -5.35
CA ASP A 567 17.74 -8.74 -6.27
C ASP A 567 16.21 -8.88 -6.25
N PHE A 568 15.64 -9.67 -7.17
CA PHE A 568 14.21 -9.94 -7.19
C PHE A 568 13.75 -10.57 -5.87
N GLU A 569 12.86 -9.88 -5.14
CA GLU A 569 12.39 -10.37 -3.84
C GLU A 569 10.97 -9.93 -3.47
N SER A 570 10.33 -10.69 -2.58
CA SER A 570 9.09 -10.33 -1.91
C SER A 570 9.35 -9.93 -0.45
N VAL A 571 8.91 -8.74 -0.06
CA VAL A 571 9.00 -8.28 1.34
C VAL A 571 7.62 -7.92 1.86
N THR A 572 7.29 -8.45 3.04
CA THR A 572 5.98 -8.35 3.70
C THR A 572 6.12 -7.96 5.17
N ASN A 573 5.01 -7.51 5.77
CA ASN A 573 4.88 -7.19 7.20
C ASN A 573 5.84 -6.08 7.69
N ILE A 574 6.19 -5.14 6.82
CA ILE A 574 6.99 -3.98 7.19
C ILE A 574 6.14 -3.04 8.07
N SER A 575 6.75 -2.57 9.15
CA SER A 575 6.24 -1.49 10.01
C SER A 575 7.32 -0.43 10.25
N GLY A 576 6.94 0.69 10.84
CA GLY A 576 7.87 1.78 11.17
C GLY A 576 7.98 2.86 10.09
N THR A 577 8.96 3.74 10.27
CA THR A 577 9.13 5.01 9.54
C THR A 577 10.34 5.04 8.60
N GLY A 578 11.14 3.96 8.58
CA GLY A 578 12.36 3.87 7.79
C GLY A 578 12.09 3.75 6.29
N ASP A 579 13.11 3.94 5.47
CA ASP A 579 12.97 3.89 4.02
C ASP A 579 13.03 2.44 3.51
N VAL A 580 12.28 2.16 2.44
CA VAL A 580 12.34 0.90 1.67
C VAL A 580 12.77 1.25 0.26
N ILE A 581 13.93 0.74 -0.16
CA ILE A 581 14.59 1.10 -1.41
C ILE A 581 14.65 -0.12 -2.33
N ALA A 582 14.07 0.02 -3.53
CA ALA A 582 14.13 -0.97 -4.59
C ALA A 582 15.22 -0.59 -5.61
N GLU A 583 16.29 -1.38 -5.66
CA GLU A 583 17.34 -1.35 -6.68
C GLU A 583 17.20 -2.47 -7.71
N ALA A 584 16.39 -3.47 -7.38
CA ALA A 584 15.90 -4.51 -8.26
C ALA A 584 14.37 -4.56 -8.19
N GLU A 585 13.76 -5.59 -8.77
CA GLU A 585 12.31 -5.78 -8.72
C GLU A 585 11.88 -6.29 -7.33
N LEU A 586 10.97 -5.55 -6.69
CA LEU A 586 10.49 -5.80 -5.34
C LEU A 586 8.97 -5.97 -5.36
N ALA A 587 8.48 -7.13 -4.92
CA ALA A 587 7.08 -7.34 -4.61
C ALA A 587 6.78 -6.88 -3.18
N LEU A 588 5.79 -6.00 -3.00
CA LEU A 588 5.36 -5.50 -1.69
C LEU A 588 3.92 -5.91 -1.38
N LEU A 589 3.72 -6.47 -0.19
CA LEU A 589 2.43 -6.97 0.29
C LEU A 589 2.28 -6.80 1.81
N ALA A 590 1.05 -6.75 2.30
CA ALA A 590 0.69 -6.78 3.73
C ALA A 590 1.48 -5.82 4.64
N ASN A 591 1.75 -4.59 4.18
CA ASN A 591 2.55 -3.60 4.93
C ASN A 591 1.69 -2.55 5.64
N ASN A 592 0.52 -2.92 6.17
CA ASN A 592 -0.49 -2.00 6.71
C ASN A 592 0.03 -0.93 7.69
N SER A 593 1.03 -1.29 8.51
CA SER A 593 1.58 -0.45 9.57
C SER A 593 2.84 0.32 9.13
N PHE A 594 3.24 0.22 7.86
CA PHE A 594 4.35 0.97 7.30
C PHE A 594 3.96 2.45 7.11
N THR A 595 4.86 3.35 7.50
CA THR A 595 4.68 4.82 7.44
C THR A 595 5.87 5.54 6.80
N GLY A 596 6.93 4.80 6.44
CA GLY A 596 8.13 5.33 5.80
C GLY A 596 7.97 5.53 4.30
N GLN A 597 9.06 5.86 3.61
CA GLN A 597 9.03 6.07 2.15
C GLN A 597 9.36 4.79 1.39
N ALA A 598 8.70 4.60 0.25
CA ALA A 598 9.13 3.62 -0.74
C ALA A 598 9.89 4.35 -1.86
N ILE A 599 11.13 3.97 -2.13
CA ILE A 599 12.01 4.61 -3.11
C ILE A 599 12.35 3.59 -4.19
N VAL A 600 12.14 3.94 -5.45
CA VAL A 600 12.50 3.11 -6.61
C VAL A 600 13.66 3.79 -7.33
N GLU A 601 14.85 3.22 -7.20
CA GLU A 601 16.06 3.75 -7.85
C GLU A 601 16.12 3.33 -9.33
N ALA A 602 17.11 3.87 -10.05
CA ALA A 602 17.35 3.50 -11.44
C ALA A 602 17.65 1.99 -11.60
N GLY A 603 16.85 1.30 -12.41
CA GLY A 603 16.95 -0.15 -12.61
C GLY A 603 16.12 -0.98 -11.62
N GLY A 604 15.58 -0.35 -10.57
CA GLY A 604 14.65 -0.97 -9.63
C GLY A 604 13.21 -0.92 -10.11
N ALA A 605 12.38 -1.78 -9.53
CA ALA A 605 10.94 -1.76 -9.73
C ALA A 605 10.18 -2.14 -8.47
N ILE A 606 9.00 -1.58 -8.25
CA ILE A 606 8.08 -2.09 -7.22
C ILE A 606 6.80 -2.61 -7.88
N GLN A 607 6.42 -3.83 -7.53
CA GLN A 607 5.12 -4.41 -7.83
C GLN A 607 4.27 -4.47 -6.55
N PRO A 608 3.26 -3.60 -6.40
CA PRO A 608 2.29 -3.74 -5.32
C PRO A 608 1.40 -4.96 -5.58
N THR A 609 1.39 -5.92 -4.67
CA THR A 609 0.62 -7.17 -4.81
C THR A 609 -0.71 -7.14 -4.05
N ASP A 610 -0.94 -6.11 -3.23
CA ASP A 610 -2.23 -5.82 -2.61
C ASP A 610 -2.41 -4.31 -2.36
N ASN A 611 -3.55 -3.94 -1.78
CA ASN A 611 -3.90 -2.54 -1.49
C ASN A 611 -3.08 -1.92 -0.34
N THR A 612 -2.31 -2.73 0.37
CA THR A 612 -1.58 -2.38 1.59
C THR A 612 -0.07 -2.33 1.36
N ALA A 613 0.38 -2.62 0.13
CA ALA A 613 1.78 -2.71 -0.27
C ALA A 613 2.65 -1.53 0.18
N PHE A 614 2.13 -0.31 0.12
CA PHE A 614 2.82 0.93 0.51
C PHE A 614 2.43 1.43 1.92
N GLY A 615 1.59 0.68 2.64
CA GLY A 615 1.22 0.94 4.03
C GLY A 615 0.13 1.98 4.26
N SER A 616 0.30 2.76 5.33
CA SER A 616 -0.76 3.55 5.98
C SER A 616 -1.13 4.87 5.29
N ASN A 617 -0.56 5.16 4.12
CA ASN A 617 -0.76 6.42 3.38
C ASN A 617 -0.10 7.66 4.00
N VAL A 618 0.83 7.45 4.95
CA VAL A 618 1.63 8.52 5.58
C VAL A 618 2.94 8.76 4.81
N GLY A 619 3.50 7.70 4.23
CA GLY A 619 4.70 7.76 3.41
C GLY A 619 4.47 8.48 2.09
N ASN A 620 5.55 8.54 1.30
CA ASN A 620 5.43 8.79 -0.13
C ASN A 620 6.13 7.65 -0.89
N THR A 621 5.65 7.34 -2.09
CA THR A 621 6.39 6.55 -3.06
C THR A 621 7.14 7.47 -4.02
N ILE A 622 8.47 7.35 -4.07
CA ILE A 622 9.36 8.14 -4.91
C ILE A 622 9.94 7.23 -6.00
N VAL A 623 9.67 7.54 -7.25
CA VAL A 623 10.23 6.83 -8.41
C VAL A 623 11.26 7.72 -9.08
N GLU A 624 12.53 7.35 -8.97
CA GLU A 624 13.63 8.07 -9.62
C GLU A 624 13.72 7.76 -11.12
N ALA A 625 14.46 8.59 -11.84
CA ALA A 625 14.62 8.44 -13.29
C ALA A 625 15.32 7.11 -13.62
N GLY A 626 14.58 6.21 -14.27
CA GLY A 626 15.05 4.87 -14.64
C GLY A 626 14.47 3.75 -13.77
N GLY A 627 13.76 4.08 -12.68
CA GLY A 627 12.92 3.15 -11.94
C GLY A 627 11.47 3.16 -12.44
N TYR A 628 10.67 2.19 -11.97
CA TYR A 628 9.23 2.17 -12.25
C TYR A 628 8.41 1.41 -11.20
N VAL A 629 7.16 1.82 -11.01
CA VAL A 629 6.14 1.03 -10.31
C VAL A 629 5.27 0.33 -11.34
N VAL A 630 4.99 -0.96 -11.16
CA VAL A 630 4.22 -1.77 -12.10
C VAL A 630 3.10 -2.54 -11.40
N ALA A 631 1.85 -2.23 -11.78
CA ALA A 631 0.69 -3.01 -11.41
C ALA A 631 0.29 -3.92 -12.56
N ARG A 632 0.23 -5.23 -12.29
CA ARG A 632 -0.11 -6.26 -13.28
C ARG A 632 -0.86 -7.41 -12.63
N ASN A 633 -1.79 -7.98 -13.36
CA ASN A 633 -2.61 -9.11 -12.93
C ASN A 633 -1.91 -10.39 -13.38
N ASP A 634 -0.97 -10.85 -12.56
CA ASP A 634 -0.17 -12.04 -12.78
C ASP A 634 -0.25 -12.99 -11.57
N ALA A 635 0.74 -13.85 -11.37
CA ALA A 635 0.75 -14.77 -10.23
C ALA A 635 0.92 -14.06 -8.88
N PHE A 636 1.41 -12.82 -8.89
CA PHE A 636 1.75 -12.05 -7.69
C PHE A 636 0.79 -10.87 -7.49
N GLY A 637 0.36 -10.20 -8.56
CA GLY A 637 -0.48 -9.00 -8.48
C GLY A 637 -1.98 -9.22 -8.69
N PRO A 638 -2.84 -8.36 -8.13
CA PRO A 638 -4.28 -8.54 -8.16
C PRO A 638 -4.89 -8.00 -9.46
N ALA A 639 -6.07 -8.54 -9.83
CA ALA A 639 -6.86 -8.01 -10.94
C ALA A 639 -7.40 -6.58 -10.67
N THR A 640 -7.61 -6.24 -9.40
CA THR A 640 -8.05 -4.93 -8.96
C THR A 640 -7.12 -4.43 -7.87
N LEU A 641 -6.63 -3.20 -8.02
CA LEU A 641 -5.70 -2.58 -7.08
C LEU A 641 -6.22 -1.20 -6.67
N VAL A 642 -6.25 -0.92 -5.38
CA VAL A 642 -6.62 0.39 -4.83
C VAL A 642 -5.55 0.88 -3.87
N LEU A 643 -4.88 1.97 -4.21
CA LEU A 643 -3.81 2.57 -3.40
C LEU A 643 -4.18 4.00 -3.02
N SER A 644 -3.85 4.40 -1.79
CA SER A 644 -4.10 5.77 -1.30
C SER A 644 -2.82 6.58 -1.07
N GLU A 645 -1.66 5.96 -1.29
CA GLU A 645 -0.33 6.56 -1.20
C GLU A 645 -0.12 7.68 -2.22
N SER A 646 0.66 8.71 -1.85
CA SER A 646 1.09 9.77 -2.76
C SER A 646 2.37 9.39 -3.50
N PHE A 647 2.49 9.83 -4.76
CA PHE A 647 3.59 9.45 -5.65
C PHE A 647 4.37 10.64 -6.18
N VAL A 648 5.69 10.51 -6.24
CA VAL A 648 6.60 11.39 -6.97
C VAL A 648 7.23 10.60 -8.10
N LEU A 649 6.99 10.98 -9.36
CA LEU A 649 7.48 10.23 -10.52
C LEU A 649 8.54 11.01 -11.30
N ALA A 650 9.59 10.32 -11.75
CA ALA A 650 10.60 10.86 -12.64
C ALA A 650 10.93 9.89 -13.79
N GLY A 651 11.17 10.45 -14.97
CA GLY A 651 11.61 9.68 -16.14
C GLY A 651 10.50 8.88 -16.82
N ASN A 652 10.89 8.07 -17.80
CA ASN A 652 9.96 7.34 -18.67
C ASN A 652 9.86 5.85 -18.37
N GLY A 653 10.48 5.35 -17.29
CA GLY A 653 10.51 3.94 -16.89
C GLY A 653 10.73 3.00 -18.08
N ASP A 654 11.91 3.10 -18.70
CA ASP A 654 12.32 2.35 -19.89
C ASP A 654 11.40 2.46 -21.11
N GLY A 655 10.64 3.55 -21.18
CA GLY A 655 9.72 3.81 -22.29
C GLY A 655 8.34 3.17 -22.11
N ASN A 656 8.06 2.58 -20.95
CA ASN A 656 6.73 2.06 -20.59
C ASN A 656 6.03 2.88 -19.50
N GLY A 657 6.78 3.70 -18.77
CA GLY A 657 6.27 4.64 -17.76
C GLY A 657 6.95 4.44 -16.41
N ALA A 658 7.15 5.54 -15.67
CA ALA A 658 7.53 5.48 -14.26
C ALA A 658 6.40 4.87 -13.40
N LEU A 659 5.16 4.94 -13.90
CA LEU A 659 4.04 4.11 -13.46
C LEU A 659 3.53 3.30 -14.65
N GLN A 660 3.36 1.99 -14.47
CA GLN A 660 2.92 1.06 -15.51
C GLN A 660 1.72 0.24 -15.01
N ILE A 661 0.59 0.31 -15.72
CA ILE A 661 -0.58 -0.54 -15.45
C ILE A 661 -0.78 -1.46 -16.65
N THR A 662 -0.63 -2.76 -16.46
CA THR A 662 -0.62 -3.74 -17.56
C THR A 662 -1.42 -5.01 -17.21
N ASP A 663 -1.51 -5.93 -18.18
CA ASP A 663 -2.07 -7.26 -18.02
C ASP A 663 -3.53 -7.31 -17.54
N SER A 664 -4.35 -6.36 -18.01
CA SER A 664 -5.78 -6.26 -17.68
C SER A 664 -6.05 -5.95 -16.19
N THR A 665 -5.15 -5.21 -15.55
CA THR A 665 -5.35 -4.69 -14.20
C THR A 665 -6.32 -3.51 -14.18
N ASN A 666 -7.17 -3.44 -13.16
CA ASN A 666 -8.00 -2.28 -12.86
C ASN A 666 -7.44 -1.56 -11.62
N ALA A 667 -6.76 -0.45 -11.84
CA ALA A 667 -6.07 0.30 -10.80
C ALA A 667 -6.82 1.59 -10.44
N THR A 668 -6.98 1.87 -9.14
CA THR A 668 -7.48 3.15 -8.62
C THR A 668 -6.50 3.72 -7.62
N PHE A 669 -5.99 4.91 -7.86
CA PHE A 669 -4.97 5.53 -7.02
C PHE A 669 -5.49 6.88 -6.51
N GLN A 670 -5.55 7.03 -5.19
CA GLN A 670 -6.27 8.10 -4.53
C GLN A 670 -5.38 9.23 -3.99
N GLY A 671 -4.10 8.95 -3.74
CA GLY A 671 -3.13 9.94 -3.28
C GLY A 671 -2.73 10.94 -4.37
N ASP A 672 -2.03 12.00 -3.95
CA ASP A 672 -1.57 13.06 -4.83
C ASP A 672 -0.35 12.62 -5.65
N TRP A 673 -0.13 13.27 -6.79
CA TRP A 673 0.91 12.93 -7.74
C TRP A 673 1.76 14.14 -8.10
N ALA A 674 3.08 14.00 -8.02
CA ALA A 674 4.02 15.02 -8.45
C ALA A 674 4.92 14.48 -9.57
N MET A 675 5.00 15.19 -10.69
CA MET A 675 5.96 14.90 -11.76
C MET A 675 7.24 15.71 -11.53
N ALA A 676 8.39 15.05 -11.53
CA ALA A 676 9.68 15.71 -11.33
C ALA A 676 10.07 16.64 -12.51
N THR A 677 11.03 17.53 -12.27
CA THR A 677 11.51 18.55 -13.23
C THR A 677 11.96 18.00 -14.59
N GLY A 678 12.47 16.76 -14.63
CA GLY A 678 12.87 16.07 -15.86
C GLY A 678 11.71 15.54 -16.71
N GLY A 679 10.47 15.68 -16.23
CA GLY A 679 9.28 15.05 -16.78
C GLY A 679 9.10 13.61 -16.32
N ALA A 680 7.89 13.10 -16.47
CA ALA A 680 7.54 11.73 -16.14
C ALA A 680 6.44 11.18 -17.05
N MET A 681 6.41 9.85 -17.19
CA MET A 681 5.41 9.16 -18.00
C MET A 681 4.58 8.18 -17.17
N VAL A 682 3.25 8.22 -17.36
CA VAL A 682 2.28 7.23 -16.88
C VAL A 682 1.85 6.38 -18.06
N GLY A 683 2.04 5.07 -17.96
CA GLY A 683 1.70 4.09 -18.99
C GLY A 683 0.56 3.16 -18.58
N VAL A 684 -0.43 3.01 -19.46
CA VAL A 684 -1.54 2.06 -19.31
C VAL A 684 -1.63 1.19 -20.57
N SER A 685 -1.48 -0.13 -20.42
CA SER A 685 -1.44 -1.09 -21.53
C SER A 685 -2.14 -2.41 -21.20
N GLY A 686 -2.13 -3.37 -22.13
CA GLY A 686 -2.61 -4.74 -21.86
C GLY A 686 -4.12 -4.86 -21.61
N GLY A 687 -4.93 -3.90 -22.07
CA GLY A 687 -6.38 -3.87 -21.78
C GLY A 687 -6.73 -3.36 -20.39
N SER A 688 -5.75 -2.76 -19.68
CA SER A 688 -5.90 -2.29 -18.31
C SER A 688 -6.60 -0.93 -18.22
N SER A 689 -7.08 -0.62 -17.01
CA SER A 689 -7.65 0.69 -16.67
C SER A 689 -6.95 1.31 -15.46
N LEU A 690 -6.74 2.63 -15.51
CA LEU A 690 -6.22 3.42 -14.38
C LEU A 690 -7.15 4.58 -14.09
N ALA A 691 -7.57 4.72 -12.84
CA ALA A 691 -8.25 5.89 -12.31
C ALA A 691 -7.36 6.59 -11.28
N MET A 692 -7.12 7.88 -11.45
CA MET A 692 -6.36 8.72 -10.52
C MET A 692 -7.28 9.80 -9.95
N SER A 693 -7.57 9.75 -8.65
CA SER A 693 -8.49 10.70 -8.00
C SER A 693 -7.81 11.79 -7.17
N GLY A 694 -6.54 11.62 -6.83
CA GLY A 694 -5.73 12.68 -6.24
C GLY A 694 -5.28 13.73 -7.25
N THR A 695 -4.68 14.81 -6.76
CA THR A 695 -4.21 15.92 -7.60
C THR A 695 -3.01 15.48 -8.43
N LEU A 696 -3.05 15.68 -9.75
CA LEU A 696 -1.86 15.55 -10.59
C LEU A 696 -1.18 16.91 -10.75
N ASN A 697 0.00 17.04 -10.15
CA ASN A 697 0.85 18.22 -10.19
C ASN A 697 2.04 17.96 -11.13
N ALA A 698 2.04 18.63 -12.28
CA ALA A 698 3.14 18.65 -13.24
C ALA A 698 3.56 20.10 -13.51
N VAL A 699 3.82 20.86 -12.45
CA VAL A 699 4.23 22.27 -12.55
C VAL A 699 5.66 22.41 -13.10
N ASP A 700 6.54 21.46 -12.76
CA ASP A 700 7.98 21.61 -13.00
C ASP A 700 8.51 20.80 -14.20
N GLY A 701 7.74 19.88 -14.77
CA GLY A 701 8.17 19.00 -15.85
C GLY A 701 7.01 18.51 -16.74
N LEU A 702 7.33 18.01 -17.93
CA LEU A 702 6.34 17.48 -18.87
C LEU A 702 5.69 16.21 -18.31
N ALA A 703 4.36 16.19 -18.23
CA ALA A 703 3.62 14.96 -17.97
C ALA A 703 3.29 14.24 -19.28
N THR A 704 3.61 12.96 -19.40
CA THR A 704 3.26 12.14 -20.57
C THR A 704 2.28 11.05 -20.18
N LEU A 705 1.13 11.01 -20.84
CA LEU A 705 0.12 9.97 -20.70
C LEU A 705 0.21 9.03 -21.90
N TYR A 706 0.73 7.83 -21.67
CA TYR A 706 0.76 6.77 -22.68
C TYR A 706 -0.40 5.81 -22.40
N VAL A 707 -1.39 5.77 -23.31
CA VAL A 707 -2.54 4.86 -23.16
C VAL A 707 -2.65 4.01 -24.43
N ALA A 708 -2.37 2.72 -24.30
CA ALA A 708 -2.40 1.79 -25.42
C ALA A 708 -3.84 1.52 -25.91
N SER A 709 -3.97 1.01 -27.14
CA SER A 709 -5.26 0.59 -27.68
C SER A 709 -5.92 -0.46 -26.77
N GLY A 710 -7.18 -0.24 -26.42
CA GLY A 710 -7.95 -1.13 -25.53
C GLY A 710 -7.78 -0.84 -24.03
N SER A 711 -6.89 0.08 -23.65
CA SER A 711 -6.71 0.55 -22.28
C SER A 711 -7.32 1.93 -22.07
N THR A 712 -7.56 2.32 -20.82
CA THR A 712 -8.17 3.61 -20.47
C THR A 712 -7.49 4.27 -19.27
N LEU A 713 -7.35 5.59 -19.30
CA LEU A 713 -6.91 6.39 -18.17
C LEU A 713 -7.97 7.44 -17.81
N GLU A 714 -8.34 7.53 -16.53
CA GLU A 714 -9.20 8.58 -15.99
C GLU A 714 -8.48 9.40 -14.91
N LEU A 715 -8.50 10.71 -15.05
CA LEU A 715 -8.02 11.70 -14.09
C LEU A 715 -9.24 12.44 -13.52
N SER A 716 -9.68 12.03 -12.32
CA SER A 716 -10.83 12.63 -11.64
C SER A 716 -10.44 13.69 -10.60
N GLY A 717 -9.18 13.68 -10.16
CA GLY A 717 -8.61 14.74 -9.33
C GLY A 717 -8.31 16.03 -10.11
N SER A 718 -7.88 17.07 -9.40
CA SER A 718 -7.49 18.34 -10.04
C SER A 718 -6.19 18.17 -10.83
N LEU A 719 -6.12 18.75 -12.03
CA LEU A 719 -4.90 18.75 -12.86
C LEU A 719 -4.24 20.13 -12.85
N GLN A 720 -3.02 20.20 -12.31
CA GLN A 720 -2.19 21.40 -12.29
C GLN A 720 -0.97 21.22 -13.19
N LEU A 721 -0.98 21.85 -14.36
CA LEU A 721 0.15 21.85 -15.27
C LEU A 721 0.90 23.18 -15.19
N GLY A 722 2.22 23.11 -15.22
CA GLY A 722 3.09 24.27 -15.39
C GLY A 722 3.51 24.45 -16.85
N VAL A 723 4.61 25.17 -17.08
CA VAL A 723 5.02 25.62 -18.43
C VAL A 723 5.43 24.50 -19.37
N ALA A 724 5.78 23.31 -18.86
CA ALA A 724 6.19 22.17 -19.67
C ALA A 724 5.01 21.44 -20.32
N GLY A 725 3.82 21.53 -19.73
CA GLY A 725 2.59 21.01 -20.33
C GLY A 725 2.34 19.51 -20.15
N LEU A 726 1.50 18.96 -21.03
CA LEU A 726 1.05 17.56 -21.05
C LEU A 726 1.09 17.00 -22.48
N ALA A 727 1.60 15.78 -22.63
CA ALA A 727 1.52 15.02 -23.87
C ALA A 727 0.64 13.77 -23.70
N LYS A 728 -0.36 13.60 -24.57
CA LYS A 728 -1.16 12.37 -24.69
C LYS A 728 -0.70 11.59 -25.91
N THR A 729 -0.25 10.36 -25.71
CA THR A 729 0.30 9.48 -26.75
C THR A 729 -0.45 8.16 -26.86
N SER A 730 -0.25 7.45 -27.97
CA SER A 730 -0.88 6.16 -28.28
C SER A 730 -2.41 6.20 -28.42
N LEU A 731 -3.03 5.08 -28.82
CA LEU A 731 -4.38 5.06 -29.39
C LEU A 731 -5.54 5.00 -28.37
N GLY A 732 -5.28 4.64 -27.11
CA GLY A 732 -6.32 4.54 -26.09
C GLY A 732 -6.81 5.90 -25.59
N PRO A 733 -8.02 5.99 -25.01
CA PRO A 733 -8.56 7.23 -24.46
C PRO A 733 -7.93 7.62 -23.12
N ALA A 734 -7.74 8.93 -22.92
CA ALA A 734 -7.56 9.54 -21.60
C ALA A 734 -8.76 10.46 -21.29
N ILE A 735 -9.26 10.42 -20.06
CA ILE A 735 -10.44 11.17 -19.62
C ILE A 735 -10.03 12.07 -18.46
N MET A 736 -10.30 13.37 -18.56
CA MET A 736 -10.12 14.35 -17.50
C MET A 736 -11.51 14.74 -16.97
N SER A 737 -11.95 14.07 -15.92
CA SER A 737 -13.25 14.28 -15.27
C SER A 737 -13.19 15.28 -14.12
N GLY A 738 -12.00 15.50 -13.55
CA GLY A 738 -11.74 16.61 -12.62
C GLY A 738 -11.62 17.96 -13.33
N ALA A 739 -11.71 19.07 -12.57
CA ALA A 739 -11.47 20.40 -13.12
C ALA A 739 -10.01 20.57 -13.57
N VAL A 740 -9.80 21.07 -14.80
CA VAL A 740 -8.47 21.17 -15.41
C VAL A 740 -8.03 22.62 -15.57
N SER A 741 -6.79 22.94 -15.21
CA SER A 741 -6.15 24.22 -15.58
C SER A 741 -4.87 23.95 -16.40
N LEU A 742 -4.97 24.14 -17.72
CA LEU A 742 -3.85 23.94 -18.64
C LEU A 742 -3.06 25.25 -18.82
N ASN A 743 -2.00 25.45 -18.04
CA ASN A 743 -1.13 26.63 -18.15
C ASN A 743 0.07 26.44 -19.08
N GLY A 744 0.41 25.19 -19.41
CA GLY A 744 1.41 24.83 -20.43
C GLY A 744 0.80 24.12 -21.64
N PRO A 745 1.62 23.81 -22.66
CA PRO A 745 1.14 23.20 -23.89
C PRO A 745 0.44 21.86 -23.67
N LEU A 746 -0.61 21.59 -24.43
CA LEU A 746 -1.25 20.29 -24.52
C LEU A 746 -1.00 19.70 -25.91
N ASP A 747 -0.29 18.58 -26.00
CA ASP A 747 -0.01 17.89 -27.25
C ASP A 747 -0.69 16.52 -27.29
N ILE A 748 -1.68 16.36 -28.17
CA ILE A 748 -2.43 15.11 -28.34
C ILE A 748 -1.93 14.45 -29.62
N GLN A 749 -1.01 13.50 -29.46
CA GLN A 749 -0.32 12.83 -30.56
C GLN A 749 -1.11 11.62 -31.12
N GLY A 750 -2.07 11.09 -30.34
CA GLY A 750 -2.88 9.95 -30.76
C GLY A 750 -4.00 9.60 -29.78
N GLY A 751 -4.95 8.80 -30.26
CA GLY A 751 -6.13 8.41 -29.49
C GLY A 751 -7.04 9.59 -29.19
N SER A 752 -7.84 9.49 -28.13
CA SER A 752 -8.68 10.60 -27.66
C SER A 752 -8.25 11.14 -26.31
N LEU A 753 -8.43 12.44 -26.12
CA LEU A 753 -8.41 13.09 -24.82
C LEU A 753 -9.77 13.76 -24.59
N GLN A 754 -10.43 13.41 -23.48
CA GLN A 754 -11.72 13.96 -23.09
C GLN A 754 -11.56 14.95 -21.95
N VAL A 755 -12.12 16.15 -22.08
CA VAL A 755 -12.18 17.15 -21.02
C VAL A 755 -13.65 17.31 -20.60
N THR A 756 -14.04 16.61 -19.53
CA THR A 756 -15.43 16.54 -19.05
C THR A 756 -15.64 17.28 -17.72
N GLY A 757 -14.58 17.61 -16.99
CA GLY A 757 -14.66 18.35 -15.73
C GLY A 757 -15.18 19.78 -15.89
N SER A 758 -16.19 20.14 -15.09
CA SER A 758 -16.75 21.50 -15.07
C SER A 758 -15.74 22.53 -14.58
N GLY A 759 -15.71 23.71 -15.21
CA GLY A 759 -14.80 24.80 -14.81
C GLY A 759 -13.37 24.64 -15.36
N SER A 760 -13.17 23.74 -16.33
CA SER A 760 -11.89 23.58 -17.00
C SER A 760 -11.49 24.83 -17.79
N SER A 761 -10.20 25.14 -17.81
CA SER A 761 -9.61 26.33 -18.42
C SER A 761 -8.34 26.00 -19.20
N ILE A 762 -8.20 26.61 -20.38
CA ILE A 762 -7.09 26.40 -21.32
C ILE A 762 -6.41 27.75 -21.56
N HIS A 763 -5.17 27.87 -21.08
CA HIS A 763 -4.42 29.12 -21.09
C HIS A 763 -3.24 29.13 -22.07
N SER A 764 -2.98 27.99 -22.75
CA SER A 764 -1.81 27.77 -23.59
C SER A 764 -2.18 27.08 -24.93
N SER A 765 -1.18 26.70 -25.71
CA SER A 765 -1.35 26.02 -27.00
C SER A 765 -1.85 24.58 -26.85
N VAL A 766 -2.81 24.20 -27.67
CA VAL A 766 -3.33 22.85 -27.82
C VAL A 766 -3.07 22.37 -29.23
N ARG A 767 -2.31 21.29 -29.37
CA ARG A 767 -2.04 20.64 -30.65
C ARG A 767 -2.79 19.31 -30.73
N VAL A 768 -3.57 19.12 -31.79
CA VAL A 768 -4.27 17.85 -32.07
C VAL A 768 -3.69 17.22 -33.33
N ALA A 769 -2.87 16.18 -33.16
CA ALA A 769 -2.20 15.53 -34.29
C ALA A 769 -3.19 14.80 -35.21
N SER A 770 -2.74 14.46 -36.43
CA SER A 770 -3.56 13.69 -37.37
C SER A 770 -3.98 12.34 -36.78
N GLY A 771 -5.28 12.05 -36.85
CA GLY A 771 -5.87 10.85 -36.25
C GLY A 771 -6.07 10.90 -34.74
N ALA A 772 -5.73 12.01 -34.08
CA ALA A 772 -6.04 12.26 -32.68
C ALA A 772 -7.36 13.05 -32.55
N LEU A 773 -7.99 12.90 -31.38
CA LEU A 773 -9.27 13.51 -31.05
C LEU A 773 -9.19 14.25 -29.70
N LEU A 774 -9.61 15.52 -29.67
CA LEU A 774 -9.91 16.25 -28.45
C LEU A 774 -11.42 16.37 -28.28
N GLN A 775 -11.98 15.88 -27.18
CA GLN A 775 -13.41 16.00 -26.87
C GLN A 775 -13.61 17.03 -25.75
N THR A 776 -14.26 18.15 -26.05
CA THR A 776 -14.46 19.27 -25.11
C THR A 776 -15.90 19.42 -24.64
N THR A 777 -16.56 18.31 -24.31
CA THR A 777 -18.01 18.28 -24.00
C THR A 777 -18.42 19.13 -22.79
N SER A 778 -17.47 19.54 -21.94
CA SER A 778 -17.67 20.49 -20.84
C SER A 778 -17.64 21.97 -21.23
N ASN A 779 -17.29 22.29 -22.49
CA ASN A 779 -16.99 23.64 -22.99
C ASN A 779 -15.98 24.38 -22.11
N PRO A 780 -14.71 23.92 -22.06
CA PRO A 780 -13.67 24.57 -21.28
C PRO A 780 -13.49 26.03 -21.72
N THR A 781 -13.12 26.88 -20.78
CA THR A 781 -12.85 28.30 -21.06
C THR A 781 -11.46 28.45 -21.69
N TRP A 782 -11.40 28.98 -22.90
CA TRP A 782 -10.15 29.30 -23.59
C TRP A 782 -9.75 30.75 -23.29
N SER A 783 -8.45 31.01 -23.13
CA SER A 783 -7.92 32.36 -22.87
C SER A 783 -7.50 33.07 -24.17
N ALA A 784 -7.35 34.39 -24.17
CA ALA A 784 -6.83 35.10 -25.34
C ALA A 784 -5.37 34.73 -25.70
N THR A 785 -4.65 34.02 -24.82
CA THR A 785 -3.28 33.52 -25.07
C THR A 785 -3.23 32.05 -25.48
N SER A 786 -4.37 31.36 -25.56
CA SER A 786 -4.39 29.98 -26.03
C SER A 786 -4.27 29.89 -27.55
N GLY A 787 -3.83 28.74 -28.05
CA GLY A 787 -3.80 28.46 -29.48
C GLY A 787 -4.37 27.07 -29.76
N LEU A 788 -4.98 26.86 -30.92
CA LEU A 788 -5.37 25.54 -31.41
C LEU A 788 -4.68 25.27 -32.74
N THR A 789 -3.87 24.22 -32.75
CA THR A 789 -3.16 23.75 -33.93
C THR A 789 -3.41 22.27 -34.19
N GLY A 790 -2.99 21.81 -35.34
CA GLY A 790 -2.85 20.41 -35.68
C GLY A 790 -3.69 19.98 -36.87
N ASN A 791 -3.72 18.67 -37.09
CA ASN A 791 -4.39 18.03 -38.22
C ASN A 791 -5.49 17.04 -37.79
N GLY A 792 -5.91 17.14 -36.54
CA GLY A 792 -6.80 16.18 -35.88
C GLY A 792 -8.25 16.62 -35.86
N THR A 793 -9.01 16.03 -34.92
CA THR A 793 -10.41 16.35 -34.70
C THR A 793 -10.62 16.98 -33.34
N VAL A 794 -11.43 18.03 -33.28
CA VAL A 794 -12.00 18.57 -32.04
C VAL A 794 -13.49 18.28 -32.05
N GLU A 795 -14.02 17.68 -31.00
CA GLU A 795 -15.44 17.38 -30.84
C GLU A 795 -16.02 18.23 -29.70
N GLY A 796 -17.12 18.92 -30.00
CA GLY A 796 -17.76 19.88 -29.11
C GLY A 796 -17.79 21.29 -29.70
N ASN A 797 -18.64 22.15 -29.12
CA ASN A 797 -18.67 23.56 -29.53
C ASN A 797 -17.39 24.27 -29.07
N LEU A 798 -16.81 25.08 -29.95
CA LEU A 798 -15.58 25.81 -29.69
C LEU A 798 -15.82 27.32 -29.79
N THR A 799 -15.59 28.04 -28.69
CA THR A 799 -15.38 29.49 -28.71
C THR A 799 -13.88 29.76 -28.57
N MET A 800 -13.25 30.30 -29.61
CA MET A 800 -11.80 30.49 -29.65
C MET A 800 -11.42 31.96 -29.56
N PRO A 801 -10.97 32.49 -28.42
CA PRO A 801 -10.51 33.87 -28.29
C PRO A 801 -9.03 34.09 -28.61
N GLY A 802 -8.25 33.02 -28.80
CA GLY A 802 -6.83 33.09 -29.13
C GLY A 802 -6.54 32.73 -30.58
N THR A 803 -5.43 32.04 -30.83
CA THR A 803 -5.00 31.69 -32.18
C THR A 803 -5.64 30.38 -32.67
N ILE A 804 -6.03 30.33 -33.94
CA ILE A 804 -6.31 29.08 -34.66
C ILE A 804 -5.40 28.98 -35.88
N GLU A 805 -4.70 27.87 -35.98
CA GLU A 805 -3.67 27.62 -37.01
C GLU A 805 -3.74 26.12 -37.36
N PRO A 806 -4.67 25.73 -38.26
CA PRO A 806 -4.69 24.35 -38.76
C PRO A 806 -3.31 23.98 -39.30
N GLY A 807 -2.80 22.81 -38.94
CA GLY A 807 -1.39 22.47 -39.18
C GLY A 807 -0.49 22.69 -37.97
N ASP A 808 0.79 22.98 -38.17
CA ASP A 808 1.77 23.14 -37.08
C ASP A 808 2.92 24.03 -37.58
N ALA A 809 2.59 25.28 -37.90
CA ALA A 809 3.38 26.20 -38.72
C ALA A 809 3.70 25.64 -40.13
N THR A 810 2.81 24.79 -40.64
CA THR A 810 2.85 24.19 -41.98
C THR A 810 1.44 23.82 -42.37
N VAL A 811 1.15 23.93 -43.68
CA VAL A 811 -0.14 23.57 -44.27
C VAL A 811 -0.78 22.33 -43.63
N GLY A 812 -2.01 22.49 -43.12
CA GLY A 812 -2.74 21.42 -42.45
C GLY A 812 -4.25 21.51 -42.54
N SER A 813 -4.92 20.46 -42.05
CA SER A 813 -6.38 20.38 -42.04
C SER A 813 -6.90 19.98 -40.67
N LEU A 814 -7.69 20.85 -40.05
CA LEU A 814 -8.34 20.58 -38.76
C LEU A 814 -9.84 20.32 -38.97
N PHE A 815 -10.39 19.36 -38.24
CA PHE A 815 -11.83 19.07 -38.25
C PHE A 815 -12.47 19.41 -36.90
N LEU A 816 -13.58 20.15 -36.91
CA LEU A 816 -14.39 20.48 -35.75
C LEU A 816 -15.78 19.86 -35.89
N ASP A 817 -16.05 18.84 -35.08
CA ASP A 817 -17.38 18.24 -34.91
C ASP A 817 -18.17 19.05 -33.86
N GLY A 818 -18.68 20.20 -34.30
CA GLY A 818 -19.40 21.16 -33.45
C GLY A 818 -19.52 22.54 -34.10
N ASN A 819 -20.07 23.51 -33.37
CA ASN A 819 -20.10 24.90 -33.81
C ASN A 819 -18.78 25.62 -33.48
N LEU A 820 -18.33 26.50 -34.38
CA LEU A 820 -17.22 27.41 -34.18
C LEU A 820 -17.74 28.82 -33.90
N THR A 821 -17.18 29.48 -32.89
CA THR A 821 -17.35 30.93 -32.66
C THR A 821 -15.99 31.56 -32.46
N LEU A 822 -15.57 32.39 -33.40
CA LEU A 822 -14.41 33.26 -33.23
C LEU A 822 -14.83 34.46 -32.35
N ALA A 823 -13.90 34.94 -31.53
CA ALA A 823 -14.06 36.18 -30.77
C ALA A 823 -13.34 37.34 -31.47
N ASP A 824 -13.58 38.57 -31.01
CA ASP A 824 -12.89 39.77 -31.49
C ASP A 824 -11.36 39.71 -31.31
N SER A 825 -10.89 38.92 -30.34
CA SER A 825 -9.46 38.70 -30.07
C SER A 825 -8.84 37.53 -30.84
N THR A 826 -9.62 36.78 -31.63
CA THR A 826 -9.09 35.64 -32.39
C THR A 826 -8.12 36.11 -33.46
N ASP A 827 -7.01 35.38 -33.61
CA ASP A 827 -6.14 35.44 -34.79
C ASP A 827 -6.18 34.10 -35.52
N TRP A 828 -6.80 34.05 -36.69
CA TRP A 828 -6.76 32.87 -37.55
C TRP A 828 -5.60 33.01 -38.53
N ILE A 829 -4.58 32.18 -38.36
CA ILE A 829 -3.46 32.06 -39.29
C ILE A 829 -3.81 31.03 -40.39
N LEU A 830 -3.79 31.48 -41.64
CA LEU A 830 -4.06 30.70 -42.85
C LEU A 830 -2.81 30.65 -43.72
N GLU A 831 -2.22 29.47 -43.84
CA GLU A 831 -1.00 29.21 -44.59
C GLU A 831 -1.32 28.77 -46.02
N LEU A 832 -0.69 29.43 -46.99
CA LEU A 832 -0.86 29.16 -48.42
C LEU A 832 0.48 28.79 -49.06
N GLY A 833 0.61 27.53 -49.48
CA GLY A 833 1.78 27.00 -50.19
C GLY A 833 1.52 26.67 -51.66
N GLY A 834 0.25 26.65 -52.08
CA GLY A 834 -0.21 26.31 -53.43
C GLY A 834 -1.73 26.35 -53.52
N VAL A 835 -2.28 25.95 -54.67
CA VAL A 835 -3.74 26.05 -54.98
C VAL A 835 -4.45 24.70 -54.95
N LEU A 836 -3.72 23.60 -54.81
CA LEU A 836 -4.30 22.26 -54.75
C LEU A 836 -4.71 21.92 -53.31
N ALA A 837 -5.65 20.99 -53.17
CA ALA A 837 -6.02 20.47 -51.85
C ALA A 837 -4.79 19.92 -51.12
N GLY A 838 -4.61 20.30 -49.86
CA GLY A 838 -3.42 19.96 -49.07
C GLY A 838 -2.19 20.84 -49.34
N GLU A 839 -2.33 21.92 -50.13
CA GLU A 839 -1.29 22.95 -50.30
C GLU A 839 -1.66 24.28 -49.60
N PHE A 840 -2.78 24.33 -48.89
CA PHE A 840 -3.21 25.45 -48.04
C PHE A 840 -4.04 24.94 -46.87
N ASP A 841 -4.15 25.72 -45.79
CA ASP A 841 -4.90 25.28 -44.61
C ASP A 841 -6.40 25.14 -44.86
N THR A 842 -6.99 24.15 -44.21
CA THR A 842 -8.43 23.95 -44.17
C THR A 842 -8.94 23.73 -42.75
N LEU A 843 -10.08 24.35 -42.45
CA LEU A 843 -10.87 24.11 -41.26
C LEU A 843 -12.26 23.64 -41.67
N ASP A 844 -12.56 22.38 -41.37
CA ASP A 844 -13.86 21.77 -41.65
C ASP A 844 -14.69 21.79 -40.37
N VAL A 845 -15.89 22.38 -40.42
CA VAL A 845 -16.78 22.58 -39.27
C VAL A 845 -18.14 21.91 -39.57
N ASP A 846 -18.50 20.87 -38.80
CA ASP A 846 -19.79 20.17 -38.99
C ASP A 846 -21.00 21.03 -38.55
N GLY A 847 -20.77 22.01 -37.68
CA GLY A 847 -21.76 22.97 -37.23
C GLY A 847 -21.80 24.28 -38.02
N GLN A 848 -22.27 25.33 -37.36
CA GLN A 848 -22.20 26.72 -37.84
C GLN A 848 -20.86 27.33 -37.43
N ALA A 849 -20.29 28.17 -38.30
CA ALA A 849 -19.16 29.03 -37.95
C ALA A 849 -19.58 30.51 -37.84
N VAL A 850 -19.21 31.15 -36.74
CA VAL A 850 -19.36 32.60 -36.53
C VAL A 850 -17.98 33.26 -36.65
N LEU A 851 -17.81 34.13 -37.64
CA LEU A 851 -16.58 34.86 -37.93
C LEU A 851 -16.55 36.18 -37.16
N ASP A 852 -15.38 36.47 -36.61
CA ASP A 852 -15.00 37.66 -35.85
C ASP A 852 -13.45 37.71 -35.84
N GLY A 853 -12.84 38.73 -35.23
CA GLY A 853 -11.39 38.80 -35.05
C GLY A 853 -10.61 39.01 -36.36
N THR A 854 -9.34 38.58 -36.40
CA THR A 854 -8.45 38.81 -37.55
C THR A 854 -8.16 37.53 -38.33
N LEU A 855 -8.24 37.60 -39.66
CA LEU A 855 -7.67 36.59 -40.56
C LEU A 855 -6.27 37.04 -41.00
N THR A 856 -5.25 36.28 -40.62
CA THR A 856 -3.85 36.46 -41.00
C THR A 856 -3.48 35.43 -42.07
N VAL A 857 -2.90 35.87 -43.18
CA VAL A 857 -2.48 34.97 -44.27
C VAL A 857 -0.97 34.92 -44.37
N GLU A 858 -0.41 33.72 -44.34
CA GLU A 858 1.02 33.48 -44.49
C GLU A 858 1.32 32.70 -45.78
N LEU A 859 2.28 33.19 -46.57
CA LEU A 859 2.74 32.49 -47.77
C LEU A 859 3.91 31.58 -47.40
N VAL A 860 3.73 30.27 -47.56
CA VAL A 860 4.73 29.27 -47.16
C VAL A 860 5.43 28.64 -48.37
N ASP A 861 6.59 28.04 -48.13
CA ASP A 861 7.38 27.34 -49.14
C ASP A 861 7.27 25.82 -48.93
N LEU A 862 6.56 25.13 -49.83
CA LEU A 862 6.42 23.67 -49.83
C LEU A 862 7.57 22.95 -50.58
N GLY A 863 8.67 23.65 -50.86
CA GLY A 863 9.88 23.12 -51.52
C GLY A 863 10.11 23.64 -52.95
N ALA A 864 9.28 24.57 -53.43
CA ALA A 864 9.37 25.17 -54.77
C ALA A 864 9.66 26.69 -54.75
N GLY A 865 9.95 27.25 -53.57
CA GLY A 865 9.97 28.69 -53.30
C GLY A 865 8.67 29.15 -52.64
N VAL A 866 8.73 30.27 -51.93
CA VAL A 866 7.56 30.90 -51.30
C VAL A 866 6.45 31.12 -52.33
N PHE A 867 5.27 30.59 -52.05
CA PHE A 867 4.12 30.66 -52.94
C PHE A 867 3.84 32.10 -53.39
N GLN A 868 3.53 32.27 -54.68
CA GLN A 868 3.25 33.57 -55.30
C GLN A 868 1.83 33.52 -55.87
N PRO A 869 0.82 34.05 -55.15
CA PRO A 869 -0.56 33.99 -55.60
C PRO A 869 -0.76 34.71 -56.95
N GLN A 870 -1.50 34.08 -57.85
CA GLN A 870 -1.79 34.54 -59.21
C GLN A 870 -3.28 34.84 -59.38
N LEU A 871 -3.61 35.70 -60.35
CA LEU A 871 -4.99 36.01 -60.69
C LEU A 871 -5.82 34.74 -60.95
N GLY A 872 -6.92 34.58 -60.23
CA GLY A 872 -7.85 33.46 -60.33
C GLY A 872 -7.56 32.32 -59.34
N ASP A 873 -6.45 32.37 -58.58
CA ASP A 873 -6.21 31.43 -57.49
C ASP A 873 -7.31 31.57 -56.44
N THR A 874 -7.81 30.44 -55.95
CA THR A 874 -8.94 30.37 -55.01
C THR A 874 -8.68 29.31 -53.95
N PHE A 875 -8.84 29.66 -52.68
CA PHE A 875 -8.54 28.83 -51.50
C PHE A 875 -9.81 28.68 -50.67
N GLY A 876 -10.45 27.51 -50.70
CA GLY A 876 -11.61 27.20 -49.86
C GLY A 876 -11.15 26.72 -48.49
N PHE A 877 -10.94 27.64 -47.55
CA PHE A 877 -10.21 27.37 -46.31
C PHE A 877 -11.11 27.09 -45.10
N LEU A 878 -12.40 27.39 -45.19
CA LEU A 878 -13.39 27.09 -44.15
C LEU A 878 -14.62 26.43 -44.79
N ASP A 879 -14.95 25.19 -44.44
CA ASP A 879 -16.22 24.57 -44.82
C ASP A 879 -17.11 24.37 -43.60
N ALA A 880 -18.16 25.19 -43.47
CA ALA A 880 -19.11 25.12 -42.35
C ALA A 880 -20.45 24.53 -42.83
N GLN A 881 -20.75 23.29 -42.44
CA GLN A 881 -21.89 22.54 -42.99
C GLN A 881 -23.26 23.21 -42.71
N LEU A 882 -23.39 23.91 -41.57
CA LEU A 882 -24.61 24.68 -41.24
C LEU A 882 -24.50 26.17 -41.63
N GLY A 883 -23.47 26.53 -42.38
CA GLY A 883 -23.20 27.87 -42.91
C GLY A 883 -22.31 28.73 -42.02
N THR A 884 -21.85 29.85 -42.59
CA THR A 884 -21.09 30.88 -41.89
C THR A 884 -21.94 32.12 -41.61
N SER A 885 -21.61 32.85 -40.55
CA SER A 885 -22.22 34.15 -40.22
C SER A 885 -21.18 35.07 -39.59
N GLY A 886 -21.45 36.38 -39.52
CA GLY A 886 -20.44 37.37 -39.10
C GLY A 886 -19.40 37.66 -40.19
N PHE A 887 -18.39 38.44 -39.85
CA PHE A 887 -17.27 38.84 -40.71
C PHE A 887 -16.01 38.94 -39.85
N PHE A 888 -14.83 38.79 -40.46
CA PHE A 888 -13.59 39.16 -39.78
C PHE A 888 -13.55 40.68 -39.57
N ASP A 889 -13.19 41.10 -38.36
CA ASP A 889 -12.96 42.49 -37.98
C ASP A 889 -11.66 43.05 -38.58
N GLY A 890 -10.69 42.16 -38.85
CA GLY A 890 -9.39 42.51 -39.43
C GLY A 890 -8.92 41.50 -40.48
N LEU A 891 -8.19 42.00 -41.48
CA LEU A 891 -7.51 41.17 -42.49
C LEU A 891 -6.02 41.56 -42.51
N ALA A 892 -5.13 40.64 -42.13
CA ALA A 892 -3.69 40.79 -42.20
C ALA A 892 -3.15 39.96 -43.38
N LEU A 893 -3.21 40.55 -44.57
CA LEU A 893 -2.95 39.84 -45.83
C LEU A 893 -1.58 40.21 -46.43
N PRO A 894 -0.86 39.26 -47.06
CA PRO A 894 0.41 39.52 -47.71
C PRO A 894 0.18 40.35 -48.98
N SER A 895 1.17 41.19 -49.33
CA SER A 895 1.10 42.02 -50.53
C SER A 895 1.09 41.17 -51.80
N LEU A 896 0.15 41.43 -52.70
CA LEU A 896 0.08 40.80 -54.01
C LEU A 896 0.86 41.59 -55.06
N ALA A 897 1.08 40.97 -56.23
CA ALA A 897 1.61 41.66 -57.39
C ALA A 897 0.70 42.83 -57.80
N SER A 898 1.29 43.91 -58.34
CA SER A 898 0.54 45.11 -58.74
C SER A 898 -0.61 44.76 -59.70
N GLY A 899 -1.81 45.28 -59.40
CA GLY A 899 -3.03 45.01 -60.16
C GLY A 899 -3.88 43.87 -59.61
N LEU A 900 -3.48 43.23 -58.50
CA LEU A 900 -4.21 42.15 -57.84
C LEU A 900 -4.67 42.56 -56.43
N ALA A 901 -5.81 42.02 -56.01
CA ALA A 901 -6.39 42.17 -54.68
C ALA A 901 -6.86 40.82 -54.14
N TRP A 902 -6.94 40.70 -52.82
CA TRP A 902 -7.58 39.58 -52.15
C TRP A 902 -9.08 39.84 -52.03
N GLN A 903 -9.89 38.82 -52.30
CA GLN A 903 -11.34 38.87 -52.10
C GLN A 903 -11.79 37.69 -51.23
N LEU A 904 -12.49 37.99 -50.13
CA LEU A 904 -13.18 37.00 -49.32
C LEU A 904 -14.60 36.80 -49.86
N SER A 905 -15.02 35.56 -50.12
CA SER A 905 -16.37 35.26 -50.61
C SER A 905 -16.93 34.00 -49.99
N LEU A 906 -18.25 33.95 -49.80
CA LEU A 906 -18.96 32.75 -49.37
C LEU A 906 -19.58 32.06 -50.59
N GLN A 907 -19.22 30.79 -50.82
CA GLN A 907 -19.79 29.98 -51.90
C GLN A 907 -20.37 28.68 -51.33
N GLY A 908 -21.69 28.63 -51.17
CA GLY A 908 -22.34 27.50 -50.50
C GLY A 908 -22.01 27.48 -49.00
N THR A 909 -21.44 26.38 -48.52
CA THR A 909 -20.96 26.20 -47.14
C THR A 909 -19.51 26.62 -46.93
N THR A 910 -18.79 26.90 -48.03
CA THR A 910 -17.34 27.13 -48.01
C THR A 910 -17.01 28.63 -48.14
N THR A 911 -16.14 29.12 -47.25
CA THR A 911 -15.54 30.46 -47.37
C THR A 911 -14.26 30.36 -48.19
N HIS A 912 -14.17 31.21 -49.20
CA HIS A 912 -13.06 31.27 -50.14
C HIS A 912 -12.29 32.58 -50.01
N LEU A 913 -10.97 32.48 -49.98
CA LEU A 913 -10.07 33.59 -50.29
C LEU A 913 -9.66 33.46 -51.76
N SER A 914 -9.82 34.52 -52.55
CA SER A 914 -9.51 34.51 -53.98
C SER A 914 -8.59 35.65 -54.36
N VAL A 915 -7.73 35.44 -55.34
CA VAL A 915 -6.93 36.50 -55.96
C VAL A 915 -7.68 37.04 -57.16
N VAL A 916 -8.12 38.29 -57.06
CA VAL A 916 -8.86 39.00 -58.11
C VAL A 916 -8.08 40.20 -58.63
N ASN A 917 -8.60 40.88 -59.64
CA ASN A 917 -8.05 42.15 -60.07
C ASN A 917 -8.30 43.21 -58.98
N SER A 918 -7.30 44.03 -58.66
CA SER A 918 -7.53 45.25 -57.88
C SER A 918 -8.12 46.33 -58.78
N PHE A 919 -9.18 47.00 -58.34
CA PHE A 919 -9.75 48.14 -59.04
C PHE A 919 -9.44 49.41 -58.28
N THR A 920 -8.83 50.39 -58.95
CA THR A 920 -8.49 51.67 -58.30
C THR A 920 -9.71 52.56 -58.07
N ALA A 921 -10.83 52.23 -58.71
CA ALA A 921 -12.10 52.93 -58.56
C ALA A 921 -13.15 52.18 -57.71
N ASP A 922 -12.74 51.10 -57.06
CA ASP A 922 -13.45 50.48 -55.94
C ASP A 922 -13.14 51.33 -54.70
N PHE A 923 -13.99 52.34 -54.49
CA PHE A 923 -13.80 53.39 -53.49
C PHE A 923 -14.38 53.00 -52.14
N ASP A 924 -15.43 52.19 -52.12
CA ASP A 924 -15.98 51.65 -50.87
C ASP A 924 -15.32 50.32 -50.44
N GLN A 925 -14.41 49.80 -51.27
CA GLN A 925 -13.54 48.65 -51.01
C GLN A 925 -14.31 47.35 -50.82
N ASP A 926 -15.48 47.22 -51.46
CA ASP A 926 -16.29 46.01 -51.38
C ASP A 926 -15.92 44.95 -52.44
N GLY A 927 -14.92 45.25 -53.27
CA GLY A 927 -14.34 44.35 -54.26
C GLY A 927 -15.00 44.44 -55.64
N ASP A 928 -16.00 45.31 -55.82
CA ASP A 928 -16.54 45.64 -57.12
C ASP A 928 -16.47 47.14 -57.45
N VAL A 929 -16.87 47.51 -58.67
CA VAL A 929 -16.93 48.92 -59.07
C VAL A 929 -18.33 49.20 -59.58
N ASP A 930 -19.19 49.70 -58.71
CA ASP A 930 -20.60 49.87 -58.98
C ASP A 930 -21.14 51.28 -58.63
N GLY A 931 -22.47 51.39 -58.48
CA GLY A 931 -23.12 52.66 -58.19
C GLY A 931 -22.81 53.21 -56.80
N THR A 932 -22.32 52.37 -55.89
CA THR A 932 -22.00 52.66 -54.49
C THR A 932 -20.65 53.36 -54.38
N ASP A 933 -19.65 52.89 -55.13
CA ASP A 933 -18.39 53.62 -55.34
C ASP A 933 -18.60 55.00 -55.94
N LEU A 934 -19.54 55.11 -56.88
CA LEU A 934 -19.88 56.41 -57.45
C LEU A 934 -20.44 57.36 -56.40
N LEU A 935 -21.23 56.84 -55.46
CA LEU A 935 -21.78 57.63 -54.37
C LEU A 935 -20.68 58.06 -53.40
N GLN A 936 -19.72 57.18 -53.10
CA GLN A 936 -18.54 57.49 -52.30
C GLN A 936 -17.69 58.59 -52.96
N TRP A 937 -17.35 58.42 -54.25
CA TRP A 937 -16.64 59.44 -55.03
C TRP A 937 -17.37 60.78 -55.11
N ALA A 938 -18.69 60.75 -55.28
CA ALA A 938 -19.50 61.97 -55.31
C ALA A 938 -19.49 62.70 -53.96
N GLY A 939 -19.39 61.97 -52.86
CA GLY A 939 -19.18 62.50 -51.51
C GLY A 939 -17.79 63.09 -51.30
N ASP A 940 -16.77 62.48 -51.88
CA ASP A 940 -15.37 62.89 -51.76
C ASP A 940 -14.95 63.95 -52.79
N PHE A 941 -15.84 64.36 -53.71
CA PHE A 941 -15.47 65.24 -54.81
C PHE A 941 -14.84 66.57 -54.34
N GLY A 942 -13.57 66.79 -54.72
CA GLY A 942 -12.79 67.95 -54.33
C GLY A 942 -12.05 67.84 -52.99
N VAL A 943 -12.16 66.72 -52.28
CA VAL A 943 -11.37 66.35 -51.10
C VAL A 943 -10.68 65.00 -51.33
N PRO A 944 -9.59 64.65 -50.59
CA PRO A 944 -8.98 63.33 -50.70
C PRO A 944 -9.92 62.24 -50.15
N GLY A 945 -10.10 61.12 -50.89
CA GLY A 945 -10.92 59.98 -50.44
C GLY A 945 -11.20 58.94 -51.52
N SER A 946 -11.40 59.38 -52.77
CA SER A 946 -11.72 58.54 -53.94
C SER A 946 -10.80 58.89 -55.13
N ASP A 947 -9.48 58.67 -54.93
CA ASP A 947 -8.40 59.02 -55.87
C ASP A 947 -7.95 57.78 -56.67
N ALA A 948 -8.71 57.43 -57.70
CA ALA A 948 -8.45 56.26 -58.53
C ALA A 948 -7.23 56.40 -59.45
N ASN A 949 -6.73 57.63 -59.65
CA ASN A 949 -5.59 57.89 -60.53
C ASN A 949 -4.26 58.15 -59.77
N GLY A 950 -4.33 58.34 -58.46
CA GLY A 950 -3.19 58.47 -57.55
C GLY A 950 -2.56 59.87 -57.50
N ASP A 951 -3.29 60.94 -57.88
CA ASP A 951 -2.78 62.32 -57.89
C ASP A 951 -3.07 63.12 -56.61
N GLY A 952 -3.77 62.52 -55.66
CA GLY A 952 -4.12 63.05 -54.35
C GLY A 952 -5.43 63.84 -54.31
N LEU A 953 -6.24 63.85 -55.38
CA LEU A 953 -7.52 64.57 -55.43
C LEU A 953 -8.65 63.68 -55.97
N SER A 954 -9.81 63.63 -55.30
CA SER A 954 -11.00 63.01 -55.89
C SER A 954 -11.64 63.97 -56.90
N SER A 955 -11.38 63.77 -58.19
CA SER A 955 -11.71 64.70 -59.27
C SER A 955 -12.48 64.04 -60.41
N GLY A 956 -12.80 64.81 -61.46
CA GLY A 956 -13.42 64.27 -62.66
C GLY A 956 -12.55 63.27 -63.43
N LEU A 957 -11.24 63.21 -63.16
CA LEU A 957 -10.35 62.19 -63.72
C LEU A 957 -10.57 60.83 -63.02
N ASP A 958 -10.84 60.83 -61.72
CA ASP A 958 -11.13 59.63 -60.93
C ASP A 958 -12.50 59.06 -61.28
N TYR A 959 -13.49 59.93 -61.53
CA TYR A 959 -14.77 59.51 -62.12
C TYR A 959 -14.62 58.86 -63.50
N LEU A 960 -13.63 59.30 -64.29
CA LEU A 960 -13.36 58.66 -65.57
C LEU A 960 -12.75 57.27 -65.38
N VAL A 961 -11.89 57.08 -64.37
CA VAL A 961 -11.37 55.75 -64.00
C VAL A 961 -12.50 54.85 -63.47
N TRP A 962 -13.37 55.38 -62.62
CA TRP A 962 -14.60 54.69 -62.20
C TRP A 962 -15.48 54.31 -63.39
N GLN A 963 -15.74 55.21 -64.33
CA GLN A 963 -16.52 54.87 -65.53
C GLN A 963 -15.87 53.77 -66.38
N GLN A 964 -14.54 53.72 -66.42
CA GLN A 964 -13.80 52.69 -67.16
C GLN A 964 -13.84 51.33 -66.44
N GLN A 965 -13.89 51.35 -65.11
CA GLN A 965 -13.92 50.16 -64.28
C GLN A 965 -15.36 49.74 -63.89
N PHE A 966 -16.38 50.57 -64.14
CA PHE A 966 -17.77 50.31 -63.76
C PHE A 966 -18.30 48.97 -64.32
N GLY A 967 -18.81 48.13 -63.42
CA GLY A 967 -19.23 46.76 -63.70
C GLY A 967 -18.10 45.72 -63.64
N SER A 968 -16.90 46.11 -63.20
CA SER A 968 -15.82 45.18 -62.85
C SER A 968 -16.00 44.67 -61.41
N GLY A 969 -15.37 43.54 -61.05
CA GLY A 969 -15.45 42.94 -59.71
C GLY A 969 -16.74 42.16 -59.38
N VAL A 970 -17.78 42.27 -60.21
CA VAL A 970 -19.02 41.49 -60.06
C VAL A 970 -18.74 39.98 -60.12
N LEU A 971 -18.96 39.28 -59.01
CA LEU A 971 -19.02 37.81 -58.96
C LEU A 971 -20.17 37.34 -59.86
N VAL A 972 -19.85 36.70 -60.99
CA VAL A 972 -20.85 35.96 -61.78
C VAL A 972 -21.15 34.65 -61.06
N GLY A 973 -22.13 34.66 -60.15
CA GLY A 973 -22.48 33.51 -59.33
C GLY A 973 -23.95 33.44 -58.89
N ALA A 974 -24.92 33.46 -59.82
CA ALA A 974 -26.22 32.80 -59.64
C ALA A 974 -26.95 32.69 -60.99
N GLY A 975 -26.48 31.75 -61.83
CA GLY A 975 -27.29 31.25 -62.93
C GLY A 975 -28.48 30.48 -62.39
N ALA A 976 -29.68 31.03 -62.63
CA ALA A 976 -31.01 30.50 -62.35
C ALA A 976 -31.46 30.53 -60.88
N ALA A 977 -32.07 31.66 -60.50
CA ALA A 977 -33.24 31.60 -59.65
C ALA A 977 -34.18 30.52 -60.21
N VAL A 978 -34.39 29.46 -59.42
CA VAL A 978 -35.53 28.56 -59.61
C VAL A 978 -36.77 29.44 -59.46
N VAL A 979 -37.29 29.87 -60.60
CA VAL A 979 -38.67 30.33 -60.71
C VAL A 979 -39.53 29.20 -60.15
N PRO A 980 -40.36 29.43 -59.12
CA PRO A 980 -41.29 28.42 -58.68
C PRO A 980 -42.11 27.97 -59.90
N GLU A 981 -41.95 26.73 -60.33
CA GLU A 981 -42.88 26.15 -61.27
C GLU A 981 -44.25 26.14 -60.58
N PRO A 982 -45.26 26.93 -61.04
CA PRO A 982 -46.60 26.67 -60.60
C PRO A 982 -46.95 25.26 -61.10
N THR A 983 -47.18 24.35 -60.15
CA THR A 983 -47.75 23.02 -60.40
C THR A 983 -48.64 23.02 -61.66
N THR A 984 -48.20 22.25 -62.64
CA THR A 984 -48.88 21.98 -63.92
C THR A 984 -50.28 21.35 -63.75
N LEU A 985 -50.74 21.17 -62.51
CA LEU A 985 -52.10 20.78 -62.12
C LEU A 985 -53.10 21.95 -62.01
N VAL A 986 -52.67 23.21 -61.83
CA VAL A 986 -53.59 24.37 -61.69
C VAL A 986 -53.88 25.07 -63.04
N LEU A 987 -52.98 24.95 -64.04
CA LEU A 987 -53.22 25.45 -65.41
C LEU A 987 -54.00 24.48 -66.31
N LEU A 988 -54.05 23.17 -65.98
CA LEU A 988 -54.90 22.21 -66.70
C LEU A 988 -56.38 22.30 -66.25
N LEU A 989 -56.63 22.72 -65.00
CA LEU A 989 -57.98 22.93 -64.45
C LEU A 989 -58.61 24.28 -64.85
N SER A 990 -57.80 25.29 -65.16
CA SER A 990 -58.27 26.60 -65.67
C SER A 990 -58.43 26.64 -67.20
N ALA A 991 -57.82 25.73 -67.96
CA ALA A 991 -58.09 25.52 -69.39
C ALA A 991 -59.38 24.70 -69.68
N LEU A 992 -59.82 23.84 -68.74
CA LEU A 992 -61.01 22.99 -68.91
C LEU A 992 -62.34 23.63 -68.42
N LEU A 993 -62.28 24.73 -67.66
CA LEU A 993 -63.48 25.46 -67.17
C LEU A 993 -63.81 26.74 -67.95
N GLY A 994 -62.99 27.15 -68.92
CA GLY A 994 -63.17 28.38 -69.70
C GLY A 994 -63.76 28.24 -71.11
N TRP A 995 -63.83 27.03 -71.69
CA TRP A 995 -64.40 26.83 -73.04
C TRP A 995 -65.79 26.21 -73.02
N ASN A 996 -66.63 26.69 -72.11
CA ASN A 996 -68.06 26.54 -72.27
C ASN A 996 -68.56 27.62 -73.26
N VAL A 997 -69.26 27.17 -74.30
CA VAL A 997 -70.24 27.92 -75.12
C VAL A 997 -69.71 28.74 -76.31
N LYS A 998 -69.63 28.07 -77.47
CA LYS A 998 -70.14 28.47 -78.82
C LYS A 998 -69.57 27.45 -79.82
N ARG A 999 -70.30 26.70 -80.65
CA ARG A 999 -71.61 26.87 -81.30
C ARG A 999 -72.07 25.49 -81.83
N ARG A 1000 -73.39 25.31 -81.79
CA ARG A 1000 -74.27 24.49 -82.66
C ARG A 1000 -73.63 23.87 -83.93
N GLY A 1001 -74.01 22.60 -84.20
CA GLY A 1001 -74.54 22.24 -85.53
C GLY A 1001 -74.05 20.94 -86.17
N GLU A 1002 -74.83 19.87 -85.97
CA GLU A 1002 -75.23 18.83 -86.95
C GLU A 1002 -74.28 17.69 -87.42
N ARG A 1003 -74.72 16.45 -87.10
CA ARG A 1003 -74.89 15.23 -87.95
C ARG A 1003 -73.66 14.76 -88.78
N LYS A 1004 -73.22 13.50 -88.81
CA LYS A 1004 -73.95 12.22 -88.98
C LYS A 1004 -72.93 11.05 -89.11
N LYS A 1005 -73.40 9.82 -88.80
CA LYS A 1005 -72.99 8.48 -89.32
C LYS A 1005 -71.81 7.69 -88.70
N VAL A 1006 -72.23 6.73 -87.86
CA VAL A 1006 -71.86 5.28 -87.71
C VAL A 1006 -71.53 4.63 -89.08
N PRO A 1007 -70.65 3.60 -89.23
CA PRO A 1007 -70.57 2.29 -88.51
C PRO A 1007 -69.14 1.81 -88.16
N GLY A 1008 -68.89 0.72 -87.43
CA GLY A 1008 -69.69 -0.36 -86.84
C GLY A 1008 -68.76 -1.52 -86.42
N ASP A 1009 -69.33 -2.46 -85.65
CA ASP A 1009 -69.00 -3.90 -85.50
C ASP A 1009 -67.58 -4.25 -84.98
N LEU A 1010 -67.37 -5.05 -83.93
CA LEU A 1010 -68.12 -6.15 -83.27
C LEU A 1010 -67.93 -6.09 -81.75
#